data_AF-A0AAV3HPL2-F1
#
_entry.id   AF-A0AAV3HPL2-F1
#
_cell.length_a   1.000
_cell.length_b   1.000
_cell.length_c   1.000
_cell.angle_alpha   90.00
_cell.angle_beta   90.00
_cell.angle_gamma   90.00
#
_symmetry.space_group_name_H-M   'P 1'
#
loop_
_entity.id
_entity.type
_entity.pdbx_description
1 polymer ?
#
loop_
_entity_poly.entity_id
_entity_poly.type
_entity_poly.pdbx_seq_one_letter_code
_entity_poly.pdbx_strand_id
1 'polypeptide(L)'
;MISSGFSFSQPVLPKRVSLHDQPQSLVEQRLMDMPLPSFPAKSLLQIVELVEQKRYQDIHIFEWLDVLQDEGQWIALDKATLASVLPSVWKGITANSKLSEITFFKIALALDGKKSDIVPGIISSLEIVKNHTQILSRSDSDKARWLLALQCLDLATLARYCYEASCTAEDMLVRYQLPVSNSYSYGISEYLFGCLDVADLNKQDDAWLASYFYSYKVSAHRMDFCRNFILEVGNFNYGERCNEIVERHCLPFSQKSYWNRLPNEAKTILKQKYDLTCYYDLHTISSVLYSEEAADELDYTEFESEQIKSRSLFWSNYSSRFSRVRVLLPAQTYGYLAGCDVDLSDFIHCFSEEKETNVETYIFELEGVIAVEFLRGETTDTRFFKKISINEQQLFDSSSISVDAIRAMSQLEVHDHLEHWQHYCEKLLRLKLGVLPNSGTTQFKGLSVELGRYWDDFGLATLTDEMLLSRQKALQAWIEKFWEAEYATGKFGEISGLAKRSRVYHMKALEAEQLGNKEDYEYLIRKAANQGNPDAMYRTGISILKINRGDRKLKQSGEDWIVQAAKLGHAEAINFVKKFRLKGSENISSTENNSAEQTNPLRAKADQGDTKAMYTYGSQLIMSHRHFDKDKGLEYLTNAVKQSPDEANSVLWPIYKESNEKGDDVVSHAILDLLKDTGDTKALFELGKRLVQDVTSDISEGLDLLWRADEQGANEVREVLWKIAEHADQSGERTNYKASLRYLSGMGDLEATFQLAACLLNSMDIRERQSGMDLMQSAARKGHPEATKLLKK
;
A
#
# COMPACT_ATOMS: atom_id res chain seq x y z
N MET A 1 29.82 60.68 18.93
CA MET A 1 28.73 59.68 18.79
C MET A 1 29.42 58.34 18.60
N ILE A 2 29.18 57.41 19.52
CA ILE A 2 29.95 56.19 19.74
C ILE A 2 29.09 55.02 19.26
N SER A 3 29.64 54.13 18.43
CA SER A 3 28.99 52.90 17.98
C SER A 3 28.95 51.88 19.12
N SER A 4 27.76 51.49 19.58
CA SER A 4 27.56 50.36 20.48
C SER A 4 27.31 49.10 19.68
N GLY A 5 28.38 48.33 19.45
CA GLY A 5 28.30 46.98 18.89
C GLY A 5 27.66 45.99 19.86
N PHE A 6 26.88 45.07 19.31
CA PHE A 6 26.30 43.96 20.05
C PHE A 6 27.41 43.02 20.55
N SER A 7 27.43 42.77 21.86
CA SER A 7 28.34 41.85 22.54
C SER A 7 27.81 40.42 22.42
N PHE A 8 28.50 39.56 21.68
CA PHE A 8 28.30 38.11 21.75
C PHE A 8 28.93 37.57 23.04
N SER A 9 28.13 36.93 23.88
CA SER A 9 28.65 36.09 24.97
C SER A 9 29.36 34.88 24.36
N GLN A 10 30.67 34.74 24.64
CA GLN A 10 31.42 33.55 24.26
C GLN A 10 30.84 32.30 24.93
N PRO A 11 30.79 31.15 24.24
CA PRO A 11 30.40 29.89 24.85
C PRO A 11 31.36 29.54 25.99
N VAL A 12 30.82 29.10 27.12
CA VAL A 12 31.59 28.62 28.26
C VAL A 12 32.36 27.37 27.79
N LEU A 13 33.68 27.50 27.61
CA LEU A 13 34.55 26.35 27.42
C LEU A 13 34.36 25.39 28.61
N PRO A 14 34.22 24.07 28.39
CA PRO A 14 34.20 23.12 29.48
C PRO A 14 35.46 23.33 30.32
N LYS A 15 35.27 23.53 31.63
CA LYS A 15 36.37 23.59 32.60
C LYS A 15 37.28 22.39 32.35
N ARG A 16 38.60 22.61 32.26
CA ARG A 16 39.58 21.51 32.31
C ARG A 16 39.25 20.66 33.52
N VAL A 17 38.69 19.49 33.27
CA VAL A 17 38.60 18.43 34.27
C VAL A 17 40.04 18.06 34.56
N SER A 18 40.49 18.29 35.80
CA SER A 18 41.79 17.81 36.24
C SER A 18 41.80 16.28 36.09
N LEU A 19 42.93 15.68 35.73
CA LEU A 19 43.09 14.22 35.61
C LEU A 19 42.72 13.44 36.90
N HIS A 20 42.39 14.14 37.98
CA HIS A 20 41.91 13.61 39.25
C HIS A 20 40.38 13.38 39.34
N ASP A 21 39.57 13.83 38.37
CA ASP A 21 38.10 13.72 38.41
C ASP A 21 37.51 12.81 37.32
N GLN A 22 38.26 11.81 36.85
CA GLN A 22 37.64 10.70 36.13
C GLN A 22 36.93 9.76 37.12
N PRO A 23 35.76 9.19 36.78
CA PRO A 23 35.22 8.07 37.55
C PRO A 23 36.20 6.91 37.39
N GLN A 24 37.09 6.77 38.37
CA GLN A 24 37.88 5.56 38.58
C GLN A 24 36.93 4.37 38.53
N SER A 25 37.32 3.32 37.81
CA SER A 25 36.46 2.14 37.69
C SER A 25 36.10 1.64 39.10
N LEU A 26 34.91 1.08 39.26
CA LEU A 26 34.47 0.46 40.52
C LEU A 26 35.47 -0.60 41.03
N VAL A 27 36.37 -1.07 40.17
CA VAL A 27 37.45 -2.02 40.43
C VAL A 27 38.63 -1.33 41.15
N GLU A 28 38.99 -0.09 40.81
CA GLU A 28 40.14 0.63 41.38
C GLU A 28 39.89 1.10 42.82
N GLN A 29 38.66 1.51 43.15
CA GLN A 29 38.28 1.89 44.52
C GLN A 29 38.23 0.70 45.50
N ARG A 30 38.19 -0.55 45.01
CA ARG A 30 38.05 -1.77 45.84
C ARG A 30 39.38 -2.46 46.20
N LEU A 31 40.52 -1.82 45.89
CA LEU A 31 41.88 -2.39 45.98
C LEU A 31 42.77 -1.77 47.08
N MET A 32 42.28 -0.80 47.85
CA MET A 32 43.09 0.03 48.75
C MET A 32 43.60 -0.65 50.04
N ASP A 33 43.18 -1.87 50.38
CA ASP A 33 43.52 -2.56 51.64
C ASP A 33 44.41 -3.82 51.47
N MET A 34 45.12 -3.99 50.35
CA MET A 34 45.94 -5.19 50.10
C MET A 34 47.45 -4.96 50.26
N PRO A 35 48.22 -5.96 50.75
CA PRO A 35 49.67 -5.87 50.88
C PRO A 35 50.34 -5.62 49.51
N LEU A 36 51.41 -4.83 49.49
CA LEU A 36 52.10 -4.44 48.25
C LEU A 36 52.61 -5.67 47.46
N PRO A 37 52.53 -5.67 46.12
CA PRO A 37 53.06 -6.74 45.28
C PRO A 37 54.59 -6.87 45.42
N SER A 38 55.14 -8.04 45.10
CA SER A 38 56.60 -8.23 45.13
C SER A 38 57.28 -7.48 43.98
N PHE A 39 58.52 -7.05 44.21
CA PHE A 39 59.33 -6.36 43.20
C PHE A 39 60.68 -7.09 43.01
N PRO A 40 61.00 -7.58 41.80
CA PRO A 40 60.17 -7.58 40.59
C PRO A 40 58.92 -8.46 40.73
N ALA A 41 57.90 -8.22 39.90
CA ALA A 41 56.68 -9.01 39.89
C ALA A 41 56.98 -10.49 39.60
N LYS A 42 56.19 -11.40 40.18
CA LYS A 42 56.35 -12.84 39.96
C LYS A 42 55.99 -13.20 38.52
N SER A 43 56.85 -14.01 37.89
CA SER A 43 56.58 -14.60 36.57
C SER A 43 55.48 -15.67 36.63
N LEU A 44 54.88 -15.97 35.48
CA LEU A 44 53.88 -17.04 35.30
C LEU A 44 54.29 -18.37 35.96
N LEU A 45 55.52 -18.84 35.73
CA LEU A 45 55.98 -20.12 36.30
C LEU A 45 56.10 -20.08 37.84
N GLN A 46 56.50 -18.94 38.41
CA GLN A 46 56.56 -18.75 39.86
C GLN A 46 55.16 -18.70 40.48
N ILE A 47 54.20 -18.08 39.80
CA ILE A 47 52.79 -18.08 40.20
C ILE A 47 52.22 -19.51 40.17
N VAL A 48 52.50 -20.28 39.11
CA VAL A 48 52.06 -21.67 38.96
C VAL A 48 52.61 -22.55 40.09
N GLU A 49 53.90 -22.44 40.40
CA GLU A 49 54.53 -23.20 41.49
C GLU A 49 53.86 -22.91 42.84
N LEU A 50 53.55 -21.64 43.13
CA LEU A 50 52.84 -21.24 44.36
C LEU A 50 51.41 -21.79 44.40
N VAL A 51 50.71 -21.84 43.26
CA VAL A 51 49.37 -22.44 43.15
C VAL A 51 49.41 -23.96 43.36
N GLU A 52 50.41 -24.65 42.83
CA GLU A 52 50.61 -26.09 43.06
C GLU A 52 50.87 -26.40 44.53
N GLN A 53 51.63 -25.54 45.21
CA GLN A 53 51.88 -25.57 46.65
C GLN A 53 50.69 -25.09 47.50
N LYS A 54 49.57 -24.67 46.88
CA LYS A 54 48.36 -24.12 47.53
C LYS A 54 48.62 -22.85 48.37
N ARG A 55 49.64 -22.08 48.02
CA ARG A 55 50.06 -20.84 48.70
C ARG A 55 49.44 -19.60 48.04
N TYR A 56 48.11 -19.59 47.90
CA TYR A 56 47.40 -18.55 47.15
C TYR A 56 47.55 -17.15 47.76
N GLN A 57 47.71 -17.07 49.09
CA GLN A 57 47.89 -15.82 49.84
C GLN A 57 49.21 -15.10 49.54
N ASP A 58 50.18 -15.80 48.94
CA ASP A 58 51.50 -15.24 48.61
C ASP A 58 51.53 -14.59 47.20
N ILE A 59 50.39 -14.59 46.50
CA ILE A 59 50.24 -14.08 45.13
C ILE A 59 49.30 -12.87 45.16
N HIS A 60 49.82 -11.70 44.81
CA HIS A 60 49.03 -10.48 44.79
C HIS A 60 48.14 -10.41 43.54
N ILE A 61 46.98 -9.73 43.62
CA ILE A 61 46.06 -9.62 42.47
C ILE A 61 46.69 -8.90 41.27
N PHE A 62 47.56 -7.91 41.51
CA PHE A 62 48.30 -7.24 40.44
C PHE A 62 49.32 -8.16 39.76
N GLU A 63 49.93 -9.11 40.48
CA GLU A 63 50.84 -10.11 39.88
C GLU A 63 50.05 -11.07 38.99
N TRP A 64 48.84 -11.45 39.39
CA TRP A 64 47.92 -12.18 38.54
C TRP A 64 47.50 -11.39 37.29
N LEU A 65 47.16 -10.11 37.47
CA LEU A 65 46.74 -9.25 36.36
C LEU A 65 47.88 -9.02 35.35
N ASP A 66 49.11 -8.89 35.82
CA ASP A 66 50.31 -8.80 34.98
C ASP A 66 50.46 -10.05 34.11
N VAL A 67 50.41 -11.25 34.72
CA VAL A 67 50.49 -12.52 33.99
C VAL A 67 49.31 -12.74 33.04
N LEU A 68 48.10 -12.29 33.40
CA LEU A 68 46.92 -12.41 32.53
C LEU A 68 46.93 -11.42 31.36
N GLN A 69 47.84 -10.44 31.34
CA GLN A 69 47.93 -9.38 30.31
C GLN A 69 49.23 -9.41 29.51
N ASP A 70 50.32 -9.93 30.07
CA ASP A 70 51.63 -9.99 29.43
C ASP A 70 51.76 -11.22 28.52
N GLU A 71 51.45 -11.04 27.24
CA GLU A 71 51.59 -12.09 26.21
C GLU A 71 53.03 -12.64 26.09
N GLY A 72 54.04 -11.83 26.44
CA GLY A 72 55.45 -12.23 26.35
C GLY A 72 55.79 -13.41 27.26
N GLN A 73 55.14 -13.52 28.42
CA GLN A 73 55.32 -14.65 29.34
C GLN A 73 54.70 -15.96 28.84
N TRP A 74 53.78 -15.89 27.88
CA TRP A 74 53.08 -17.04 27.31
C TRP A 74 53.70 -17.53 26.01
N ILE A 75 54.16 -16.61 25.14
CA ILE A 75 54.79 -16.95 23.85
C ILE A 75 56.08 -17.78 24.05
N ALA A 76 56.78 -17.58 25.16
CA ALA A 76 58.02 -18.27 25.47
C ALA A 76 57.85 -19.75 25.86
N LEU A 77 56.62 -20.23 26.09
CA LEU A 77 56.34 -21.59 26.55
C LEU A 77 56.09 -22.55 25.38
N ASP A 78 56.64 -23.77 25.47
CA ASP A 78 56.31 -24.83 24.52
C ASP A 78 54.90 -25.43 24.77
N LYS A 79 54.41 -26.20 23.80
CA LYS A 79 53.05 -26.78 23.85
C LYS A 79 52.85 -27.73 25.03
N ALA A 80 53.89 -28.44 25.46
CA ALA A 80 53.82 -29.39 26.57
C ALA A 80 53.72 -28.64 27.92
N THR A 81 54.53 -27.60 28.09
CA THR A 81 54.55 -26.74 29.28
C THR A 81 53.28 -25.93 29.39
N LEU A 82 52.75 -25.42 28.28
CA LEU A 82 51.48 -24.70 28.25
C LEU A 82 50.31 -25.59 28.70
N ALA A 83 50.27 -26.85 28.25
CA ALA A 83 49.25 -27.82 28.67
C ALA A 83 49.32 -28.17 30.17
N SER A 84 50.51 -28.15 30.79
CA SER A 84 50.66 -28.37 32.24
C SER A 84 50.37 -27.12 33.07
N VAL A 85 50.65 -25.92 32.55
CA VAL A 85 50.49 -24.64 33.25
C VAL A 85 49.02 -24.18 33.32
N LEU A 86 48.26 -24.33 32.22
CA LEU A 86 46.89 -23.81 32.13
C LEU A 86 45.93 -24.32 33.21
N PRO A 87 45.91 -25.62 33.59
CA PRO A 87 45.08 -26.10 34.70
C PRO A 87 45.41 -25.43 36.04
N SER A 88 46.70 -25.23 36.32
CA SER A 88 47.17 -24.55 37.53
C SER A 88 46.78 -23.07 37.53
N VAL A 89 46.86 -22.40 36.38
CA VAL A 89 46.39 -21.00 36.23
C VAL A 89 44.89 -20.88 36.51
N TRP A 90 44.06 -21.72 35.90
CA TRP A 90 42.61 -21.72 36.15
C TRP A 90 42.24 -22.07 37.58
N LYS A 91 43.01 -22.97 38.23
CA LYS A 91 42.88 -23.27 39.65
C LYS A 91 43.20 -22.05 40.53
N GLY A 92 44.21 -21.26 40.15
CA GLY A 92 44.56 -20.01 40.83
C GLY A 92 43.50 -18.92 40.66
N ILE A 93 42.99 -18.75 39.43
CA ILE A 93 41.91 -17.79 39.12
C ILE A 93 40.64 -18.09 39.92
N THR A 94 40.20 -19.35 39.92
CA THR A 94 38.97 -19.77 40.60
C THR A 94 39.08 -19.82 42.12
N ALA A 95 40.30 -19.84 42.67
CA ALA A 95 40.52 -19.77 44.12
C ALA A 95 40.29 -18.37 44.72
N ASN A 96 40.23 -17.31 43.90
CA ASN A 96 40.02 -15.93 44.34
C ASN A 96 38.83 -15.30 43.61
N SER A 97 37.76 -14.97 44.34
CA SER A 97 36.51 -14.48 43.75
C SER A 97 36.67 -13.19 42.95
N LYS A 98 37.47 -12.23 43.43
CA LYS A 98 37.73 -10.96 42.71
C LYS A 98 38.49 -11.21 41.40
N LEU A 99 39.47 -12.12 41.44
CA LEU A 99 40.25 -12.48 40.25
C LEU A 99 39.40 -13.24 39.23
N SER A 100 38.55 -14.16 39.69
CA SER A 100 37.56 -14.86 38.87
C SER A 100 36.62 -13.87 38.18
N GLU A 101 36.04 -12.92 38.92
CA GLU A 101 35.16 -11.88 38.38
C GLU A 101 35.85 -11.04 37.30
N ILE A 102 37.06 -10.53 37.56
CA ILE A 102 37.81 -9.72 36.58
C ILE A 102 38.15 -10.55 35.34
N THR A 103 38.56 -11.81 35.52
CA THR A 103 38.94 -12.69 34.41
C THR A 103 37.73 -12.95 33.51
N PHE A 104 36.60 -13.40 34.07
CA PHE A 104 35.39 -13.67 33.28
C PHE A 104 34.85 -12.40 32.61
N PHE A 105 34.92 -11.25 33.27
CA PHE A 105 34.54 -9.97 32.67
C PHE A 105 35.42 -9.62 31.46
N LYS A 106 36.74 -9.79 31.58
CA LYS A 106 37.70 -9.54 30.48
C LYS A 106 37.55 -10.54 29.33
N ILE A 107 37.27 -11.82 29.62
CA ILE A 107 36.94 -12.81 28.59
C ILE A 107 35.67 -12.41 27.86
N ALA A 108 34.61 -12.01 28.58
CA ALA A 108 33.36 -11.57 27.96
C ALA A 108 33.57 -10.37 27.03
N LEU A 109 34.39 -9.39 27.43
CA LEU A 109 34.76 -8.26 26.56
C LEU A 109 35.48 -8.73 25.29
N ALA A 110 36.44 -9.66 25.44
CA ALA A 110 37.20 -10.18 24.32
C ALA A 110 36.31 -10.95 23.32
N LEU A 111 35.41 -11.80 23.82
CA LEU A 111 34.47 -12.56 23.01
C LEU A 111 33.44 -11.66 22.31
N ASP A 112 33.09 -10.53 22.91
CA ASP A 112 32.22 -9.49 22.32
C ASP A 112 32.97 -8.58 21.31
N GLY A 113 34.23 -8.88 20.99
CA GLY A 113 35.06 -8.10 20.05
C GLY A 113 35.52 -6.74 20.58
N LYS A 114 35.39 -6.50 21.89
CA LYS A 114 35.85 -5.26 22.53
C LYS A 114 37.30 -5.37 22.95
N LYS A 115 37.95 -4.21 23.09
CA LYS A 115 39.34 -4.15 23.57
C LYS A 115 39.44 -4.81 24.95
N SER A 116 40.13 -5.94 24.99
CA SER A 116 40.50 -6.66 26.19
C SER A 116 41.99 -6.92 26.13
N ASP A 117 42.66 -6.74 27.25
CA ASP A 117 44.09 -6.95 27.45
C ASP A 117 44.38 -8.39 27.93
N ILE A 118 43.38 -9.26 28.01
CA ILE A 118 43.58 -10.65 28.44
C ILE A 118 44.29 -11.48 27.37
N VAL A 119 45.24 -12.30 27.81
CA VAL A 119 46.02 -13.16 26.90
C VAL A 119 45.12 -14.18 26.17
N PRO A 120 45.24 -14.33 24.82
CA PRO A 120 44.39 -15.22 24.03
C PRO A 120 44.40 -16.69 24.48
N GLY A 121 45.53 -17.18 25.00
CA GLY A 121 45.67 -18.53 25.54
C GLY A 121 44.67 -18.83 26.67
N ILE A 122 44.35 -17.85 27.52
CA ILE A 122 43.35 -18.00 28.58
C ILE A 122 41.95 -18.12 27.99
N ILE A 123 41.61 -17.31 27.00
CA ILE A 123 40.30 -17.39 26.30
C ILE A 123 40.12 -18.77 25.67
N SER A 124 41.14 -19.26 24.94
CA SER A 124 41.09 -20.56 24.24
C SER A 124 41.02 -21.77 25.18
N SER A 125 41.37 -21.59 26.45
CA SER A 125 41.44 -22.67 27.45
C SER A 125 40.28 -22.66 28.44
N LEU A 126 39.25 -21.84 28.19
CA LEU A 126 38.07 -21.71 29.06
C LEU A 126 37.39 -23.05 29.36
N GLU A 127 37.45 -24.02 28.44
CA GLU A 127 36.87 -25.36 28.62
C GLU A 127 37.48 -26.11 29.81
N ILE A 128 38.73 -25.81 30.19
CA ILE A 128 39.41 -26.43 31.34
C ILE A 128 38.62 -26.19 32.64
N VAL A 129 37.94 -25.05 32.75
CA VAL A 129 37.09 -24.71 33.90
C VAL A 129 35.99 -25.75 34.10
N LYS A 130 35.43 -26.32 33.02
CA LYS A 130 34.36 -27.34 33.10
C LYS A 130 34.85 -28.67 33.68
N ASN A 131 36.10 -29.03 33.40
CA ASN A 131 36.61 -30.38 33.63
C ASN A 131 37.42 -30.53 34.94
N HIS A 132 38.07 -29.47 35.44
CA HIS A 132 39.22 -29.63 36.36
C HIS A 132 39.30 -28.72 37.59
N THR A 133 38.20 -28.35 38.23
CA THR A 133 38.29 -27.69 39.55
C THR A 133 37.21 -28.13 40.53
N GLN A 134 37.62 -28.92 41.53
CA GLN A 134 36.83 -29.27 42.73
C GLN A 134 36.48 -28.04 43.63
N ILE A 135 36.77 -26.81 43.17
CA ILE A 135 36.71 -25.55 43.94
C ILE A 135 35.83 -24.50 43.19
N LEU A 136 35.09 -24.87 42.14
CA LEU A 136 34.21 -23.93 41.46
C LEU A 136 32.99 -23.57 42.32
N SER A 137 32.77 -22.27 42.51
CA SER A 137 31.48 -21.79 42.96
C SER A 137 30.41 -22.08 41.89
N ARG A 138 29.16 -22.30 42.30
CA ARG A 138 28.04 -22.46 41.35
C ARG A 138 27.95 -21.27 40.39
N SER A 139 28.24 -20.06 40.88
CA SER A 139 28.24 -18.82 40.09
C SER A 139 29.27 -18.85 38.96
N ASP A 140 30.52 -19.26 39.26
CA ASP A 140 31.59 -19.29 38.26
C ASP A 140 31.38 -20.39 37.21
N SER A 141 30.77 -21.51 37.60
CA SER A 141 30.37 -22.57 36.66
C SER A 141 29.31 -22.07 35.67
N ASP A 142 28.31 -21.33 36.16
CA ASP A 142 27.26 -20.75 35.33
C ASP A 142 27.83 -19.70 34.35
N LYS A 143 28.76 -18.85 34.82
CA LYS A 143 29.50 -17.89 33.96
C LYS A 143 30.32 -18.58 32.89
N ALA A 144 31.06 -19.63 33.25
CA ALA A 144 31.87 -20.38 32.29
C ALA A 144 31.00 -21.04 31.21
N ARG A 145 29.85 -21.61 31.57
CA ARG A 145 28.90 -22.16 30.59
C ARG A 145 28.37 -21.11 29.63
N TRP A 146 28.00 -19.93 30.14
CA TRP A 146 27.59 -18.80 29.31
C TRP A 146 28.68 -18.39 28.32
N LEU A 147 29.92 -18.22 28.80
CA LEU A 147 31.04 -17.78 27.97
C LEU A 147 31.52 -18.83 26.96
N LEU A 148 31.40 -20.12 27.28
CA LEU A 148 31.67 -21.21 26.33
C LEU A 148 30.66 -21.23 25.19
N ALA A 149 29.37 -21.07 25.49
CA ALA A 149 28.35 -20.96 24.45
C ALA A 149 28.59 -19.72 23.57
N LEU A 150 28.96 -18.59 24.18
CA LEU A 150 29.34 -17.38 23.45
C LEU A 150 30.59 -17.57 22.57
N GLN A 151 31.61 -18.26 23.07
CA GLN A 151 32.84 -18.56 22.32
C GLN A 151 32.56 -19.41 21.06
N CYS A 152 31.58 -20.31 21.13
CA CYS A 152 31.13 -21.11 20.00
C CYS A 152 30.11 -20.38 19.10
N LEU A 153 29.75 -19.13 19.43
CA LEU A 153 28.66 -18.36 18.79
C LEU A 153 27.30 -19.09 18.82
N ASP A 154 27.07 -19.94 19.83
CA ASP A 154 25.84 -20.70 20.01
C ASP A 154 24.80 -19.85 20.77
N LEU A 155 24.20 -18.89 20.04
CA LEU A 155 23.20 -17.97 20.58
C LEU A 155 21.88 -18.67 20.96
N ALA A 156 21.56 -19.80 20.32
CA ALA A 156 20.38 -20.60 20.64
C ALA A 156 20.48 -21.21 22.05
N THR A 157 21.66 -21.72 22.42
CA THR A 157 21.90 -22.19 23.79
C THR A 157 21.83 -21.06 24.81
N LEU A 158 22.33 -19.85 24.47
CA LEU A 158 22.19 -18.68 25.35
C LEU A 158 20.72 -18.28 25.57
N ALA A 159 19.91 -18.29 24.50
CA ALA A 159 18.46 -18.04 24.60
C ALA A 159 17.78 -19.08 25.52
N ARG A 160 18.17 -20.36 25.40
CA ARG A 160 17.66 -21.43 26.27
C ARG A 160 18.03 -21.22 27.74
N TYR A 161 19.25 -20.76 28.04
CA TYR A 161 19.62 -20.43 29.43
C TYR A 161 18.78 -19.27 29.98
N CYS A 162 18.47 -18.26 29.17
CA CYS A 162 17.55 -17.19 29.56
C CYS A 162 16.13 -17.70 29.82
N TYR A 163 15.64 -18.63 28.99
CA TYR A 163 14.32 -19.24 29.13
C TYR A 163 14.22 -20.07 30.42
N GLU A 164 15.16 -20.99 30.65
CA GLU A 164 15.24 -21.82 31.86
C GLU A 164 15.33 -20.99 33.15
N ALA A 165 16.01 -19.83 33.08
CA ALA A 165 16.10 -18.88 34.18
C ALA A 165 14.92 -17.90 34.27
N SER A 166 14.02 -17.90 33.28
CA SER A 166 12.86 -17.00 33.16
C SER A 166 13.23 -15.52 33.31
N CYS A 167 14.32 -15.10 32.66
CA CYS A 167 14.78 -13.72 32.65
C CYS A 167 15.33 -13.32 31.28
N THR A 168 15.63 -12.03 31.12
CA THR A 168 16.20 -11.50 29.88
C THR A 168 17.71 -11.72 29.79
N ALA A 169 18.29 -11.53 28.60
CA ALA A 169 19.74 -11.53 28.43
C ALA A 169 20.41 -10.44 29.28
N GLU A 170 19.82 -9.24 29.39
CA GLU A 170 20.34 -8.16 30.25
C GLU A 170 20.36 -8.59 31.73
N ASP A 171 19.29 -9.21 32.22
CA ASP A 171 19.21 -9.72 33.59
C ASP A 171 20.27 -10.79 33.88
N MET A 172 20.52 -11.70 32.94
CA MET A 172 21.56 -12.73 33.06
C MET A 172 22.94 -12.11 33.20
N LEU A 173 23.25 -11.09 32.40
CA LEU A 173 24.55 -10.43 32.44
C LEU A 173 24.75 -9.62 33.71
N VAL A 174 23.72 -8.94 34.19
CA VAL A 174 23.73 -8.27 35.49
C VAL A 174 23.95 -9.29 36.61
N ARG A 175 23.23 -10.42 36.58
CA ARG A 175 23.38 -11.50 37.57
C ARG A 175 24.78 -12.11 37.56
N TYR A 176 25.37 -12.27 36.39
CA TYR A 176 26.72 -12.79 36.21
C TYR A 176 27.83 -11.74 36.39
N GLN A 177 27.48 -10.48 36.58
CA GLN A 177 28.41 -9.35 36.63
C GLN A 177 29.29 -9.26 35.37
N LEU A 178 28.71 -9.56 34.21
CA LEU A 178 29.36 -9.46 32.90
C LEU A 178 29.04 -8.11 32.22
N PRO A 179 29.75 -7.73 31.13
CA PRO A 179 29.49 -6.48 30.42
C PRO A 179 28.05 -6.39 29.88
N VAL A 180 27.27 -5.44 30.41
CA VAL A 180 25.86 -5.22 30.03
C VAL A 180 25.73 -4.62 28.64
N SER A 181 26.63 -3.72 28.26
CA SER A 181 26.75 -3.28 26.87
C SER A 181 27.47 -4.38 26.11
N ASN A 182 26.75 -5.14 25.29
CA ASN A 182 27.33 -6.15 24.41
C ASN A 182 26.58 -6.19 23.08
N SER A 183 27.24 -6.68 22.05
CA SER A 183 26.72 -6.77 20.69
C SER A 183 25.84 -8.01 20.47
N TYR A 184 26.10 -9.10 21.18
CA TYR A 184 25.43 -10.38 20.97
C TYR A 184 24.03 -10.50 21.59
N SER A 185 23.66 -9.65 22.56
CA SER A 185 22.34 -9.69 23.23
C SER A 185 21.17 -9.56 22.25
N TYR A 186 21.33 -8.77 21.20
CA TYR A 186 20.33 -8.67 20.15
C TYR A 186 20.25 -9.97 19.33
N GLY A 187 21.38 -10.59 19.00
CA GLY A 187 21.40 -11.88 18.29
C GLY A 187 20.73 -13.02 19.08
N ILE A 188 20.74 -12.97 20.42
CA ILE A 188 19.99 -13.92 21.27
C ILE A 188 18.47 -13.81 21.00
N SER A 189 17.98 -12.60 20.70
CA SER A 189 16.55 -12.35 20.51
C SER A 189 15.93 -13.10 19.31
N GLU A 190 16.74 -13.44 18.32
CA GLU A 190 16.31 -14.22 17.15
C GLU A 190 15.92 -15.66 17.51
N TYR A 191 16.39 -16.17 18.65
CA TYR A 191 16.20 -17.55 19.08
C TYR A 191 15.17 -17.72 20.20
N LEU A 192 14.46 -16.64 20.59
CA LEU A 192 13.49 -16.68 21.69
C LEU A 192 12.34 -17.67 21.40
N PHE A 193 11.77 -17.60 20.20
CA PHE A 193 10.62 -18.42 19.82
C PHE A 193 10.98 -19.89 19.65
N GLY A 194 12.23 -20.21 19.28
CA GLY A 194 12.73 -21.57 19.24
C GLY A 194 12.88 -22.25 20.61
N CYS A 195 12.71 -21.50 21.71
CA CYS A 195 12.68 -22.05 23.06
C CYS A 195 11.27 -22.45 23.53
N LEU A 196 10.23 -22.08 22.78
CA LEU A 196 8.84 -22.17 23.20
C LEU A 196 8.07 -23.21 22.38
N ASP A 197 7.02 -23.77 22.97
CA ASP A 197 5.94 -24.39 22.20
C ASP A 197 4.91 -23.31 21.85
N VAL A 198 5.08 -22.67 20.68
CA VAL A 198 4.25 -21.54 20.24
C VAL A 198 2.76 -21.88 20.09
N ALA A 199 2.40 -23.16 19.99
CA ALA A 199 1.02 -23.60 19.90
C ALA A 199 0.31 -23.65 21.27
N ASP A 200 1.07 -23.73 22.38
CA ASP A 200 0.54 -23.85 23.74
C ASP A 200 1.32 -22.97 24.73
N LEU A 201 1.26 -21.65 24.52
CA LEU A 201 1.92 -20.70 25.41
C LEU A 201 1.23 -20.63 26.78
N ASN A 202 1.98 -20.93 27.83
CA ASN A 202 1.51 -20.80 29.20
C ASN A 202 1.75 -19.37 29.75
N LYS A 203 1.27 -19.10 30.98
CA LYS A 203 1.40 -17.77 31.61
C LYS A 203 2.86 -17.36 31.88
N GLN A 204 3.75 -18.31 32.09
CA GLN A 204 5.17 -18.05 32.29
C GLN A 204 5.85 -17.65 30.97
N ASP A 205 5.48 -18.30 29.86
CA ASP A 205 5.96 -17.95 28.52
C ASP A 205 5.53 -16.53 28.12
N ASP A 206 4.25 -16.20 28.34
CA ASP A 206 3.69 -14.86 28.09
C ASP A 206 4.39 -13.77 28.93
N ALA A 207 4.63 -14.05 30.20
CA ALA A 207 5.34 -13.14 31.09
C ALA A 207 6.80 -12.94 30.67
N TRP A 208 7.47 -14.00 30.23
CA TRP A 208 8.86 -13.98 29.80
C TRP A 208 9.02 -13.21 28.48
N LEU A 209 8.19 -13.47 27.48
CA LEU A 209 8.17 -12.74 26.21
C LEU A 209 7.91 -11.24 26.43
N ALA A 210 6.92 -10.89 27.26
CA ALA A 210 6.65 -9.50 27.61
C ALA A 210 7.85 -8.80 28.28
N SER A 211 8.61 -9.52 29.13
CA SER A 211 9.80 -8.96 29.78
C SER A 211 10.88 -8.55 28.76
N TYR A 212 11.05 -9.31 27.67
CA TYR A 212 11.96 -8.96 26.59
C TYR A 212 11.54 -7.67 25.89
N PHE A 213 10.26 -7.53 25.53
CA PHE A 213 9.75 -6.31 24.89
C PHE A 213 10.07 -5.06 25.73
N TYR A 214 9.83 -5.12 27.05
CA TYR A 214 10.09 -4.00 27.96
C TYR A 214 11.57 -3.74 28.22
N SER A 215 12.43 -4.75 28.13
CA SER A 215 13.88 -4.59 28.28
C SER A 215 14.52 -3.77 27.14
N TYR A 216 13.95 -3.82 25.93
CA TYR A 216 14.49 -3.07 24.80
C TYR A 216 14.32 -1.55 25.00
N LYS A 217 15.44 -0.83 24.90
CA LYS A 217 15.50 0.64 25.03
C LYS A 217 15.28 1.36 23.70
N VAL A 218 15.56 0.69 22.59
CA VAL A 218 15.49 1.23 21.22
C VAL A 218 14.18 0.79 20.56
N SER A 219 13.45 1.73 19.94
CA SER A 219 12.17 1.44 19.28
C SER A 219 12.27 0.46 18.13
N ALA A 220 13.41 0.42 17.41
CA ALA A 220 13.66 -0.55 16.34
C ALA A 220 13.59 -2.00 16.87
N HIS A 221 14.29 -2.31 17.97
CA HIS A 221 14.29 -3.68 18.52
C HIS A 221 12.91 -4.10 19.06
N ARG A 222 12.13 -3.14 19.59
CA ARG A 222 10.74 -3.40 20.00
C ARG A 222 9.86 -3.76 18.80
N MET A 223 10.07 -3.06 17.68
CA MET A 223 9.37 -3.34 16.43
C MET A 223 9.75 -4.72 15.88
N ASP A 224 11.05 -5.07 15.89
CA ASP A 224 11.53 -6.39 15.45
C ASP A 224 10.93 -7.52 16.31
N PHE A 225 10.89 -7.32 17.63
CA PHE A 225 10.23 -8.24 18.54
C PHE A 225 8.75 -8.42 18.18
N CYS A 226 8.01 -7.32 18.02
CA CYS A 226 6.59 -7.36 17.65
C CYS A 226 6.37 -8.07 16.31
N ARG A 227 7.19 -7.76 15.30
CA ARG A 227 7.16 -8.41 13.98
C ARG A 227 7.33 -9.92 14.12
N ASN A 228 8.40 -10.36 14.79
CA ASN A 228 8.70 -11.79 14.93
C ASN A 228 7.62 -12.49 15.77
N PHE A 229 7.13 -11.86 16.84
CA PHE A 229 6.03 -12.39 17.66
C PHE A 229 4.76 -12.62 16.82
N ILE A 230 4.37 -11.64 16.00
CA ILE A 230 3.18 -11.75 15.15
C ILE A 230 3.36 -12.85 14.10
N LEU A 231 4.54 -12.97 13.49
CA LEU A 231 4.79 -13.97 12.45
C LEU A 231 4.81 -15.40 13.02
N GLU A 232 5.44 -15.61 14.18
CA GLU A 232 5.61 -16.95 14.78
C GLU A 232 4.37 -17.40 15.57
N VAL A 233 3.69 -16.48 16.29
CA VAL A 233 2.58 -16.80 17.22
C VAL A 233 1.22 -16.37 16.66
N GLY A 234 1.20 -15.63 15.55
CA GLY A 234 0.01 -15.01 14.98
C GLY A 234 -1.21 -15.90 14.81
N ASN A 235 -0.98 -17.16 14.45
CA ASN A 235 -2.01 -18.15 14.19
C ASN A 235 -2.58 -18.82 15.46
N PHE A 236 -2.01 -18.54 16.63
CA PHE A 236 -2.40 -19.12 17.93
C PHE A 236 -2.91 -18.05 18.89
N ASN A 237 -3.52 -18.41 20.02
CA ASN A 237 -4.00 -17.41 20.97
C ASN A 237 -2.82 -16.69 21.66
N TYR A 238 -2.89 -15.36 21.73
CA TYR A 238 -1.93 -14.59 22.49
C TYR A 238 -2.21 -14.72 24.00
N GLY A 239 -1.13 -14.78 24.79
CA GLY A 239 -1.23 -14.56 26.23
C GLY A 239 -1.65 -13.12 26.56
N GLU A 240 -2.15 -12.90 27.76
CA GLU A 240 -2.76 -11.63 28.20
C GLU A 240 -1.79 -10.44 28.02
N ARG A 241 -0.54 -10.57 28.43
CA ARG A 241 0.45 -9.48 28.39
C ARG A 241 0.94 -9.20 26.98
N CYS A 242 1.22 -10.25 26.19
CA CYS A 242 1.63 -10.07 24.81
C CYS A 242 0.48 -9.54 23.95
N ASN A 243 -0.77 -9.91 24.23
CA ASN A 243 -1.93 -9.31 23.58
C ASN A 243 -2.01 -7.80 23.85
N GLU A 244 -1.82 -7.37 25.10
CA GLU A 244 -1.80 -5.94 25.44
C GLU A 244 -0.69 -5.19 24.68
N ILE A 245 0.50 -5.80 24.54
CA ILE A 245 1.61 -5.22 23.75
C ILE A 245 1.21 -5.06 22.28
N VAL A 246 0.63 -6.10 21.67
CA VAL A 246 0.18 -6.04 20.27
C VAL A 246 -0.91 -4.98 20.11
N GLU A 247 -1.92 -4.96 20.99
CA GLU A 247 -3.00 -3.98 20.93
C GLU A 247 -2.48 -2.55 21.02
N ARG A 248 -1.58 -2.30 21.98
CA ARG A 248 -1.05 -0.97 22.26
C ARG A 248 -0.02 -0.47 21.26
N HIS A 249 0.72 -1.36 20.60
CA HIS A 249 1.87 -0.95 19.78
C HIS A 249 1.79 -1.37 18.33
N CYS A 250 0.99 -2.39 17.98
CA CYS A 250 0.95 -2.93 16.62
C CYS A 250 -0.36 -2.62 15.91
N LEU A 251 -1.46 -2.41 16.63
CA LEU A 251 -2.75 -2.14 16.01
C LEU A 251 -2.84 -0.68 15.51
N PRO A 252 -3.57 -0.43 14.41
CA PRO A 252 -3.57 0.86 13.72
C PRO A 252 -4.21 2.00 14.54
N PHE A 253 -5.05 1.67 15.53
CA PHE A 253 -5.75 2.65 16.37
C PHE A 253 -4.92 3.17 17.55
N SER A 254 -3.73 2.62 17.77
CA SER A 254 -2.89 2.98 18.90
C SER A 254 -1.97 4.16 18.60
N GLN A 255 -1.78 5.05 19.57
CA GLN A 255 -0.86 6.18 19.44
C GLN A 255 0.57 5.68 19.26
N LYS A 256 1.27 6.18 18.21
CA LYS A 256 2.63 5.76 17.84
C LYS A 256 2.73 4.25 17.52
N SER A 257 1.73 3.73 16.80
CA SER A 257 1.71 2.35 16.34
C SER A 257 2.84 2.03 15.35
N TYR A 258 3.28 0.77 15.36
CA TYR A 258 4.20 0.19 14.39
C TYR A 258 3.51 -0.28 13.10
N TRP A 259 2.17 -0.20 13.01
CA TRP A 259 1.36 -0.75 11.92
C TRP A 259 1.95 -0.52 10.51
N ASN A 260 2.28 0.72 10.16
CA ASN A 260 2.78 1.08 8.84
C ASN A 260 4.16 0.48 8.52
N ARG A 261 4.95 0.16 9.55
CA ARG A 261 6.30 -0.40 9.43
C ARG A 261 6.31 -1.93 9.51
N LEU A 262 5.18 -2.56 9.78
CA LEU A 262 5.05 -4.01 9.78
C LEU A 262 4.99 -4.54 8.34
N PRO A 263 5.55 -5.73 8.06
CA PRO A 263 5.40 -6.37 6.76
C PRO A 263 3.95 -6.77 6.48
N ASN A 264 3.57 -6.86 5.21
CA ASN A 264 2.20 -7.20 4.79
C ASN A 264 1.69 -8.54 5.33
N GLU A 265 2.59 -9.51 5.49
CA GLU A 265 2.31 -10.80 6.13
C GLU A 265 1.80 -10.61 7.57
N ALA A 266 2.50 -9.80 8.37
CA ALA A 266 2.11 -9.49 9.74
C ALA A 266 0.81 -8.68 9.81
N LYS A 267 0.63 -7.70 8.91
CA LYS A 267 -0.63 -6.94 8.79
C LYS A 267 -1.81 -7.87 8.50
N THR A 268 -1.63 -8.86 7.62
CA THR A 268 -2.69 -9.83 7.25
C THR A 268 -3.11 -10.70 8.44
N ILE A 269 -2.13 -11.21 9.19
CA ILE A 269 -2.37 -11.97 10.43
C ILE A 269 -3.17 -11.13 11.43
N LEU A 270 -2.77 -9.88 11.65
CA LEU A 270 -3.48 -8.97 12.56
C LEU A 270 -4.87 -8.63 12.06
N LYS A 271 -5.06 -8.42 10.74
CA LYS A 271 -6.37 -8.18 10.13
C LYS A 271 -7.32 -9.33 10.40
N GLN A 272 -6.88 -10.56 10.19
CA GLN A 272 -7.69 -11.74 10.46
C GLN A 272 -7.99 -11.92 11.96
N LYS A 273 -6.98 -11.71 12.81
CA LYS A 273 -7.08 -11.99 14.24
C LYS A 273 -7.96 -11.00 15.00
N TYR A 274 -7.89 -9.73 14.63
CA TYR A 274 -8.65 -8.64 15.26
C TYR A 274 -9.83 -8.17 14.41
N ASP A 275 -10.19 -8.92 13.37
CA ASP A 275 -11.29 -8.61 12.44
C ASP A 275 -11.18 -7.18 11.85
N LEU A 276 -9.96 -6.79 11.46
CA LEU A 276 -9.67 -5.46 10.94
C LEU A 276 -9.95 -5.41 9.43
N THR A 277 -10.73 -4.42 8.99
CA THR A 277 -11.04 -4.20 7.57
C THR A 277 -9.91 -3.47 6.82
N CYS A 278 -9.97 -3.45 5.48
CA CYS A 278 -9.00 -2.71 4.65
C CYS A 278 -9.02 -1.18 4.88
N TYR A 279 -9.99 -0.68 5.66
CA TYR A 279 -10.16 0.74 5.96
C TYR A 279 -9.04 1.37 6.79
N TYR A 280 -8.25 0.58 7.54
CA TYR A 280 -7.24 1.17 8.42
C TYR A 280 -6.09 1.81 7.66
N ASP A 281 -5.65 1.17 6.57
CA ASP A 281 -4.66 1.72 5.66
C ASP A 281 -5.22 3.00 5.00
N LEU A 282 -6.53 3.04 4.73
CA LEU A 282 -7.23 4.23 4.24
C LEU A 282 -7.25 5.39 5.26
N HIS A 283 -7.43 5.10 6.55
CA HIS A 283 -7.41 6.13 7.59
C HIS A 283 -6.04 6.80 7.68
N THR A 284 -4.95 6.03 7.61
CA THR A 284 -3.59 6.56 7.62
C THR A 284 -3.38 7.57 6.49
N ILE A 285 -3.66 7.18 5.24
CA ILE A 285 -3.48 8.10 4.11
C ILE A 285 -4.40 9.30 4.21
N SER A 286 -5.66 9.11 4.63
CA SER A 286 -6.61 10.21 4.77
C SER A 286 -6.07 11.24 5.76
N SER A 287 -5.49 10.79 6.89
CA SER A 287 -4.92 11.68 7.90
C SER A 287 -3.72 12.49 7.43
N VAL A 288 -2.96 11.96 6.49
CA VAL A 288 -1.88 12.69 5.82
C VAL A 288 -2.47 13.69 4.82
N LEU A 289 -3.49 13.31 4.05
CA LEU A 289 -4.08 14.16 3.01
C LEU A 289 -4.77 15.44 3.54
N TYR A 290 -5.31 15.42 4.76
CA TYR A 290 -5.88 16.62 5.37
C TYR A 290 -4.94 17.31 6.39
N SER A 291 -3.64 17.00 6.37
CA SER A 291 -2.65 17.69 7.21
C SER A 291 -2.31 19.08 6.66
N GLU A 292 -1.78 19.97 7.51
CA GLU A 292 -1.35 21.31 7.08
C GLU A 292 -0.24 21.22 6.02
N GLU A 293 0.68 20.27 6.17
CA GLU A 293 1.77 20.03 5.22
C GLU A 293 1.27 19.57 3.85
N ALA A 294 0.23 18.72 3.81
CA ALA A 294 -0.37 18.30 2.55
C ALA A 294 -1.10 19.46 1.87
N ALA A 295 -1.74 20.32 2.64
CA ALA A 295 -2.43 21.49 2.09
C ALA A 295 -1.44 22.46 1.42
N ASP A 296 -0.28 22.68 2.03
CA ASP A 296 0.77 23.54 1.46
C ASP A 296 1.41 22.92 0.20
N GLU A 297 1.73 21.63 0.22
CA GLU A 297 2.45 20.97 -0.89
C GLU A 297 1.54 20.65 -2.10
N LEU A 298 0.27 20.34 -1.85
CA LEU A 298 -0.72 20.00 -2.89
C LEU A 298 -1.62 21.17 -3.27
N ASP A 299 -1.35 22.37 -2.73
CA ASP A 299 -2.10 23.61 -2.96
C ASP A 299 -3.62 23.46 -2.69
N TYR A 300 -3.96 22.79 -1.59
CA TYR A 300 -5.36 22.65 -1.17
C TYR A 300 -5.84 23.90 -0.47
N THR A 301 -7.04 24.34 -0.83
CA THR A 301 -7.74 25.35 -0.04
C THR A 301 -8.18 24.79 1.32
N GLU A 302 -8.35 25.65 2.33
CA GLU A 302 -8.91 25.26 3.64
C GLU A 302 -10.24 24.50 3.50
N PHE A 303 -11.04 24.91 2.51
CA PHE A 303 -12.29 24.26 2.18
C PHE A 303 -12.10 22.82 1.66
N GLU A 304 -11.16 22.58 0.74
CA GLU A 304 -10.87 21.24 0.22
C GLU A 304 -10.30 20.32 1.31
N SER A 305 -9.38 20.82 2.15
CA SER A 305 -8.83 20.06 3.26
C SER A 305 -9.93 19.63 4.25
N GLU A 306 -10.88 20.51 4.56
CA GLU A 306 -12.02 20.16 5.41
C GLU A 306 -13.01 19.21 4.69
N GLN A 307 -13.19 19.30 3.36
CA GLN A 307 -13.96 18.31 2.59
C GLN A 307 -13.36 16.91 2.71
N ILE A 308 -12.05 16.76 2.45
CA ILE A 308 -11.33 15.49 2.53
C ILE A 308 -11.48 14.89 3.93
N LYS A 309 -11.26 15.71 4.97
CA LYS A 309 -11.38 15.31 6.37
C LYS A 309 -12.80 14.90 6.73
N SER A 310 -13.80 15.72 6.42
CA SER A 310 -15.19 15.47 6.79
C SER A 310 -15.72 14.17 6.16
N ARG A 311 -15.41 13.93 4.88
CA ARG A 311 -15.81 12.73 4.15
C ARG A 311 -15.11 11.49 4.65
N SER A 312 -13.81 11.57 4.90
CA SER A 312 -13.04 10.47 5.49
C SER A 312 -13.53 10.11 6.89
N LEU A 313 -13.88 11.10 7.72
CA LEU A 313 -14.44 10.85 9.05
C LEU A 313 -15.84 10.25 8.98
N PHE A 314 -16.70 10.71 8.06
CA PHE A 314 -18.03 10.14 7.86
C PHE A 314 -17.96 8.64 7.53
N TRP A 315 -17.17 8.26 6.52
CA TRP A 315 -17.03 6.86 6.09
C TRP A 315 -16.38 5.96 7.14
N SER A 316 -15.62 6.53 8.09
CA SER A 316 -15.06 5.77 9.20
C SER A 316 -16.11 5.20 10.16
N ASN A 317 -17.34 5.73 10.13
CA ASN A 317 -18.48 5.19 10.87
C ASN A 317 -19.09 3.94 10.20
N TYR A 318 -18.64 3.59 8.99
CA TYR A 318 -19.05 2.40 8.23
C TYR A 318 -17.88 1.45 7.94
N SER A 319 -16.72 1.68 8.56
CA SER A 319 -15.48 0.95 8.29
C SER A 319 -15.58 -0.57 8.43
N SER A 320 -16.42 -1.08 9.33
CA SER A 320 -16.64 -2.52 9.54
C SER A 320 -17.57 -3.14 8.49
N ARG A 321 -18.11 -2.34 7.56
CA ARG A 321 -19.02 -2.77 6.50
C ARG A 321 -18.34 -2.89 5.14
N PHE A 322 -17.09 -2.44 5.03
CA PHE A 322 -16.34 -2.51 3.79
C PHE A 322 -15.80 -3.92 3.55
N SER A 323 -16.24 -4.54 2.47
CA SER A 323 -15.72 -5.82 1.98
C SER A 323 -14.47 -5.64 1.11
N ARG A 324 -14.45 -4.60 0.28
CA ARG A 324 -13.28 -4.13 -0.47
C ARG A 324 -13.23 -2.61 -0.47
N VAL A 325 -12.02 -2.08 -0.60
CA VAL A 325 -11.73 -0.66 -0.73
C VAL A 325 -10.83 -0.49 -1.94
N ARG A 326 -11.05 0.57 -2.72
CA ARG A 326 -10.10 1.04 -3.72
C ARG A 326 -9.99 2.56 -3.62
N VAL A 327 -8.77 3.05 -3.78
CA VAL A 327 -8.46 4.47 -3.75
C VAL A 327 -7.84 4.85 -5.10
N LEU A 328 -8.37 5.88 -5.73
CA LEU A 328 -7.85 6.48 -6.95
C LEU A 328 -7.38 7.89 -6.64
N LEU A 329 -6.11 8.17 -6.88
CA LEU A 329 -5.47 9.45 -6.57
C LEU A 329 -4.96 10.14 -7.84
N PRO A 330 -5.04 11.47 -7.93
CA PRO A 330 -4.26 12.24 -8.89
C PRO A 330 -2.76 11.99 -8.72
N ALA A 331 -1.99 12.13 -9.80
CA ALA A 331 -0.56 11.84 -9.81
C ALA A 331 0.23 12.67 -8.78
N GLN A 332 -0.12 13.94 -8.60
CA GLN A 332 0.47 14.82 -7.59
C GLN A 332 0.23 14.28 -6.17
N THR A 333 -1.02 13.94 -5.86
CA THR A 333 -1.40 13.39 -4.55
C THR A 333 -0.76 12.03 -4.28
N TYR A 334 -0.69 11.16 -5.29
CA TYR A 334 -0.01 9.87 -5.21
C TYR A 334 1.49 10.04 -4.94
N GLY A 335 2.16 10.94 -5.70
CA GLY A 335 3.58 11.25 -5.55
C GLY A 335 3.92 11.84 -4.18
N TYR A 336 3.08 12.73 -3.66
CA TYR A 336 3.23 13.28 -2.32
C TYR A 336 3.19 12.19 -1.24
N LEU A 337 2.16 11.32 -1.28
CA LEU A 337 2.06 10.23 -0.29
C LEU A 337 3.23 9.25 -0.36
N ALA A 338 3.70 8.92 -1.56
CA ALA A 338 4.89 8.09 -1.75
C ALA A 338 6.16 8.75 -1.19
N GLY A 339 6.25 10.09 -1.25
CA GLY A 339 7.34 10.88 -0.68
C GLY A 339 7.32 10.97 0.86
N CYS A 340 6.17 10.79 1.50
CA CYS A 340 6.01 10.84 2.96
C CYS A 340 6.43 9.56 3.71
N ASP A 341 7.13 8.63 3.06
CA ASP A 341 7.49 7.31 3.61
C ASP A 341 6.26 6.50 4.09
N VAL A 342 5.12 6.73 3.42
CA VAL A 342 3.89 5.96 3.63
C VAL A 342 3.89 4.78 2.67
N ASP A 343 3.91 3.56 3.22
CA ASP A 343 3.76 2.33 2.46
C ASP A 343 2.36 2.29 1.80
N LEU A 344 2.32 2.56 0.49
CA LEU A 344 1.07 2.60 -0.28
C LEU A 344 0.59 1.16 -0.54
N SER A 345 -0.47 0.76 0.16
CA SER A 345 -1.12 -0.53 -0.04
C SER A 345 -1.62 -0.72 -1.47
N ASP A 346 -1.70 -1.98 -1.92
CA ASP A 346 -2.10 -2.39 -3.27
C ASP A 346 -3.49 -1.89 -3.73
N PHE A 347 -4.35 -1.47 -2.81
CA PHE A 347 -5.66 -0.90 -3.17
C PHE A 347 -5.60 0.59 -3.54
N ILE A 348 -4.44 1.24 -3.38
CA ILE A 348 -4.21 2.64 -3.71
C ILE A 348 -3.55 2.72 -5.09
N HIS A 349 -4.22 3.41 -6.00
CA HIS A 349 -3.80 3.53 -7.38
C HIS A 349 -3.73 5.00 -7.78
N CYS A 350 -2.76 5.32 -8.64
CA CYS A 350 -2.77 6.56 -9.40
C CYS A 350 -3.75 6.42 -10.57
N PHE A 351 -4.45 7.50 -10.95
CA PHE A 351 -5.16 7.53 -12.23
C PHE A 351 -4.16 7.32 -13.39
N SER A 352 -4.55 6.54 -14.40
CA SER A 352 -3.71 6.29 -15.58
C SER A 352 -3.53 7.52 -16.48
N GLU A 353 -4.53 8.41 -16.49
CA GLU A 353 -4.52 9.64 -17.26
C GLU A 353 -4.65 10.84 -16.31
N GLU A 354 -3.81 11.86 -16.50
CA GLU A 354 -3.97 13.13 -15.80
C GLU A 354 -5.11 13.94 -16.42
N LYS A 355 -6.15 14.21 -15.63
CA LYS A 355 -7.27 15.08 -15.98
C LYS A 355 -7.55 16.01 -14.81
N GLU A 356 -7.86 17.27 -15.08
CA GLU A 356 -8.27 18.23 -14.03
C GLU A 356 -9.52 17.78 -13.26
N THR A 357 -10.36 16.94 -13.89
CA THR A 357 -11.55 16.35 -13.29
C THR A 357 -11.24 15.23 -12.31
N ASN A 358 -10.04 14.65 -12.35
CA ASN A 358 -9.62 13.60 -11.45
C ASN A 358 -9.29 14.19 -10.08
N VAL A 359 -9.99 13.70 -9.06
CA VAL A 359 -9.84 14.09 -7.65
C VAL A 359 -9.66 12.83 -6.81
N GLU A 360 -9.18 12.96 -5.58
CA GLU A 360 -9.04 11.82 -4.67
C GLU A 360 -10.41 11.15 -4.51
N THR A 361 -10.49 9.90 -4.93
CA THR A 361 -11.74 9.17 -5.06
C THR A 361 -11.64 7.86 -4.30
N TYR A 362 -12.55 7.65 -3.35
CA TYR A 362 -12.64 6.43 -2.57
C TYR A 362 -13.81 5.58 -3.06
N ILE A 363 -13.57 4.29 -3.24
CA ILE A 363 -14.55 3.32 -3.70
C ILE A 363 -14.69 2.25 -2.62
N PHE A 364 -15.91 2.08 -2.13
CA PHE A 364 -16.26 1.18 -1.04
C PHE A 364 -17.25 0.13 -1.50
N GLU A 365 -16.90 -1.14 -1.34
CA GLU A 365 -17.84 -2.23 -1.55
C GLU A 365 -18.55 -2.56 -0.22
N LEU A 366 -19.84 -2.28 -0.18
CA LEU A 366 -20.73 -2.50 0.97
C LEU A 366 -21.68 -3.68 0.69
N GLU A 367 -22.51 -4.02 1.67
CA GLU A 367 -23.56 -5.03 1.48
C GLU A 367 -24.60 -4.56 0.44
N GLY A 368 -24.64 -5.22 -0.71
CA GLY A 368 -25.62 -4.96 -1.79
C GLY A 368 -25.38 -3.70 -2.65
N VAL A 369 -24.44 -2.83 -2.27
CA VAL A 369 -24.18 -1.54 -2.94
C VAL A 369 -22.67 -1.25 -2.99
N ILE A 370 -22.24 -0.48 -3.99
CA ILE A 370 -20.90 0.09 -4.08
C ILE A 370 -21.04 1.61 -3.94
N ALA A 371 -20.34 2.22 -2.98
CA ALA A 371 -20.30 3.66 -2.81
C ALA A 371 -19.01 4.23 -3.41
N VAL A 372 -19.14 5.30 -4.19
CA VAL A 372 -18.01 6.07 -4.73
C VAL A 372 -18.09 7.48 -4.17
N GLU A 373 -17.04 7.88 -3.48
CA GLU A 373 -16.89 9.13 -2.77
C GLU A 373 -15.81 9.97 -3.42
N PHE A 374 -16.18 11.15 -3.94
CA PHE A 374 -15.22 12.14 -4.44
C PHE A 374 -14.84 13.06 -3.28
N LEU A 375 -13.57 13.08 -2.86
CA LEU A 375 -13.17 13.76 -1.62
C LEU A 375 -13.09 15.28 -1.70
N ARG A 376 -13.01 15.86 -2.91
CA ARG A 376 -13.01 17.32 -3.12
C ARG A 376 -13.61 17.75 -4.47
N GLY A 377 -13.85 19.04 -4.62
CA GLY A 377 -14.36 19.68 -5.86
C GLY A 377 -15.73 20.38 -5.72
N GLU A 378 -16.21 20.98 -6.82
CA GLU A 378 -17.41 21.84 -6.78
C GLU A 378 -18.75 21.07 -6.73
N THR A 379 -18.92 20.02 -7.53
CA THR A 379 -20.19 19.27 -7.59
C THR A 379 -20.33 18.20 -6.51
N THR A 380 -19.28 18.04 -5.70
CA THR A 380 -19.00 16.90 -4.82
C THR A 380 -20.21 16.11 -4.35
N ASP A 381 -20.24 14.86 -4.79
CA ASP A 381 -21.35 13.95 -4.66
C ASP A 381 -20.86 12.56 -4.27
N THR A 382 -21.66 11.81 -3.52
CA THR A 382 -21.47 10.37 -3.34
C THR A 382 -22.35 9.66 -4.35
N ARG A 383 -21.79 8.70 -5.09
CA ARG A 383 -22.55 7.87 -6.03
C ARG A 383 -22.69 6.45 -5.50
N PHE A 384 -23.90 5.93 -5.60
CA PHE A 384 -24.22 4.57 -5.18
C PHE A 384 -24.55 3.72 -6.40
N PHE A 385 -23.86 2.61 -6.55
CA PHE A 385 -24.03 1.66 -7.64
C PHE A 385 -24.56 0.33 -7.12
N LYS A 386 -25.39 -0.33 -7.93
CA LYS A 386 -25.85 -1.68 -7.59
C LYS A 386 -24.65 -2.62 -7.60
N LYS A 387 -24.54 -3.48 -6.60
CA LYS A 387 -23.54 -4.56 -6.59
C LYS A 387 -23.90 -5.61 -7.65
N ILE A 388 -23.29 -5.49 -8.82
CA ILE A 388 -23.36 -6.42 -9.95
C ILE A 388 -21.96 -6.55 -10.55
N SER A 389 -21.66 -7.70 -11.14
CA SER A 389 -20.33 -8.03 -11.68
C SER A 389 -19.76 -6.96 -12.62
N ILE A 390 -20.59 -6.32 -13.45
CA ILE A 390 -20.15 -5.25 -14.37
C ILE A 390 -19.62 -4.04 -13.58
N ASN A 391 -20.34 -3.58 -12.55
CA ASN A 391 -19.94 -2.44 -11.74
C ASN A 391 -18.72 -2.78 -10.87
N GLU A 392 -18.64 -4.01 -10.35
CA GLU A 392 -17.49 -4.49 -9.59
C GLU A 392 -16.23 -4.49 -10.46
N GLN A 393 -16.31 -5.04 -11.66
CA GLN A 393 -15.19 -5.09 -12.61
C GLN A 393 -14.74 -3.68 -13.02
N GLN A 394 -15.68 -2.80 -13.35
CA GLN A 394 -15.35 -1.42 -13.74
C GLN A 394 -14.72 -0.62 -12.59
N LEU A 395 -15.31 -0.67 -11.40
CA LEU A 395 -14.88 0.18 -10.28
C LEU A 395 -13.64 -0.36 -9.57
N PHE A 396 -13.45 -1.67 -9.48
CA PHE A 396 -12.32 -2.26 -8.74
C PHE A 396 -11.21 -2.81 -9.62
N ASP A 397 -11.54 -3.39 -10.77
CA ASP A 397 -10.57 -4.17 -11.55
C ASP A 397 -10.02 -3.39 -12.76
N SER A 398 -10.69 -2.32 -13.19
CA SER A 398 -10.24 -1.47 -14.31
C SER A 398 -9.06 -0.59 -13.92
N SER A 399 -7.92 -0.70 -14.62
CA SER A 399 -6.72 0.11 -14.37
C SER A 399 -6.83 1.56 -14.85
N SER A 400 -7.72 1.86 -15.81
CA SER A 400 -7.79 3.16 -16.50
C SER A 400 -9.04 4.00 -16.22
N ILE A 401 -9.80 3.67 -15.17
CA ILE A 401 -11.05 4.37 -14.87
C ILE A 401 -10.81 5.81 -14.36
N SER A 402 -11.42 6.80 -15.01
CA SER A 402 -11.39 8.21 -14.59
C SER A 402 -12.65 8.64 -13.81
N VAL A 403 -12.59 9.79 -13.15
CA VAL A 403 -13.77 10.38 -12.48
C VAL A 403 -14.92 10.61 -13.47
N ASP A 404 -14.63 11.10 -14.68
CA ASP A 404 -15.66 11.33 -15.71
C ASP A 404 -16.31 10.03 -16.16
N ALA A 405 -15.53 8.96 -16.30
CA ALA A 405 -16.04 7.63 -16.63
C ALA A 405 -16.98 7.11 -15.53
N ILE A 406 -16.57 7.24 -14.26
CA ILE A 406 -17.43 6.91 -13.10
C ILE A 406 -18.72 7.72 -13.14
N ARG A 407 -18.65 9.02 -13.47
CA ARG A 407 -19.83 9.89 -13.52
C ARG A 407 -20.79 9.55 -14.69
N ALA A 408 -20.27 8.99 -15.77
CA ALA A 408 -21.04 8.53 -16.91
C ALA A 408 -21.74 7.17 -16.66
N MET A 409 -21.30 6.39 -15.68
CA MET A 409 -21.92 5.12 -15.31
C MET A 409 -23.37 5.30 -14.82
N SER A 410 -24.19 4.26 -15.02
CA SER A 410 -25.56 4.20 -14.49
C SER A 410 -25.55 3.89 -12.99
N GLN A 411 -25.98 4.87 -12.19
CA GLN A 411 -26.03 4.76 -10.74
C GLN A 411 -27.43 4.42 -10.21
N LEU A 412 -27.50 3.87 -9.00
CA LEU A 412 -28.75 3.73 -8.23
C LEU A 412 -29.17 5.08 -7.65
N GLU A 413 -28.26 5.72 -6.92
CA GLU A 413 -28.52 6.97 -6.20
C GLU A 413 -27.33 7.91 -6.30
N VAL A 414 -27.59 9.21 -6.15
CA VAL A 414 -26.57 10.24 -5.95
C VAL A 414 -26.96 11.04 -4.72
N HIS A 415 -25.97 11.37 -3.89
CA HIS A 415 -26.15 12.19 -2.71
C HIS A 415 -25.22 13.41 -2.77
N ASP A 416 -25.72 14.58 -2.40
CA ASP A 416 -24.95 15.84 -2.36
C ASP A 416 -24.05 15.96 -1.12
N HIS A 417 -23.10 16.89 -1.14
CA HIS A 417 -22.30 17.28 0.03
C HIS A 417 -22.60 18.69 0.54
N LEU A 418 -23.85 19.12 0.50
CA LEU A 418 -24.25 20.45 1.01
C LEU A 418 -24.31 20.47 2.55
N GLU A 419 -24.75 21.59 3.12
CA GLU A 419 -24.91 21.72 4.57
C GLU A 419 -25.70 20.54 5.17
N HIS A 420 -25.15 19.97 6.25
CA HIS A 420 -25.71 18.83 6.97
C HIS A 420 -25.89 17.56 6.13
N TRP A 421 -25.14 17.40 5.03
CA TRP A 421 -25.20 16.22 4.16
C TRP A 421 -25.04 14.90 4.91
N GLN A 422 -24.24 14.84 5.97
CA GLN A 422 -24.00 13.61 6.75
C GLN A 422 -25.31 13.04 7.32
N HIS A 423 -26.22 13.92 7.77
CA HIS A 423 -27.55 13.54 8.27
C HIS A 423 -28.37 12.84 7.17
N TYR A 424 -28.35 13.39 5.96
CA TYR A 424 -29.13 12.88 4.84
C TYR A 424 -28.48 11.65 4.20
N CYS A 425 -27.16 11.58 4.17
CA CYS A 425 -26.42 10.44 3.64
C CYS A 425 -26.60 9.22 4.55
N GLU A 426 -26.50 9.39 5.88
CA GLU A 426 -26.84 8.33 6.84
C GLU A 426 -28.28 7.84 6.65
N LYS A 427 -29.25 8.77 6.56
CA LYS A 427 -30.66 8.44 6.36
C LYS A 427 -30.90 7.69 5.06
N LEU A 428 -30.23 8.06 3.96
CA LEU A 428 -30.26 7.37 2.67
C LEU A 428 -29.71 5.95 2.81
N LEU A 429 -28.53 5.81 3.41
CA LEU A 429 -27.86 4.53 3.64
C LEU A 429 -28.77 3.59 4.44
N ARG A 430 -29.29 4.03 5.59
CA ARG A 430 -30.11 3.20 6.48
C ARG A 430 -31.47 2.86 5.90
N LEU A 431 -32.23 3.86 5.43
CA LEU A 431 -33.64 3.66 5.08
C LEU A 431 -33.83 3.10 3.66
N LYS A 432 -32.98 3.50 2.71
CA LYS A 432 -33.17 3.15 1.29
C LYS A 432 -32.21 2.06 0.84
N LEU A 433 -30.95 2.13 1.26
CA LEU A 433 -29.90 1.18 0.85
C LEU A 433 -29.72 0.02 1.84
N GLY A 434 -30.29 0.10 3.04
CA GLY A 434 -30.19 -0.94 4.08
C GLY A 434 -28.81 -1.06 4.72
N VAL A 435 -27.95 -0.05 4.57
CA VAL A 435 -26.58 -0.03 5.10
C VAL A 435 -26.57 0.67 6.46
N LEU A 436 -26.27 -0.08 7.52
CA LEU A 436 -26.14 0.43 8.88
C LEU A 436 -24.67 0.76 9.22
N PRO A 437 -24.42 1.72 10.12
CA PRO A 437 -23.07 2.02 10.59
C PRO A 437 -22.45 0.84 11.37
N ASN A 438 -21.22 1.02 11.82
CA ASN A 438 -20.49 0.06 12.64
C ASN A 438 -21.30 -0.35 13.86
N SER A 439 -21.26 -1.62 14.24
CA SER A 439 -22.01 -2.14 15.39
C SER A 439 -21.64 -1.39 16.67
N GLY A 440 -22.64 -0.97 17.44
CA GLY A 440 -22.43 -0.21 18.68
C GLY A 440 -22.13 1.27 18.50
N THR A 441 -22.29 1.83 17.29
CA THR A 441 -22.17 3.27 17.07
C THR A 441 -23.23 4.03 17.86
N THR A 442 -22.80 4.94 18.73
CA THR A 442 -23.68 5.86 19.48
C THR A 442 -23.42 7.32 19.14
N GLN A 443 -22.28 7.60 18.51
CA GLN A 443 -21.87 8.91 18.06
C GLN A 443 -21.03 8.81 16.78
N PHE A 444 -21.38 9.59 15.77
CA PHE A 444 -20.64 9.69 14.51
C PHE A 444 -19.40 10.58 14.66
N LYS A 445 -18.29 10.09 14.11
CA LYS A 445 -17.06 10.85 13.96
C LYS A 445 -17.22 11.92 12.88
N GLY A 446 -16.55 13.06 13.06
CA GLY A 446 -16.60 14.20 12.13
C GLY A 446 -17.80 15.13 12.34
N LEU A 447 -18.63 14.89 13.34
CA LEU A 447 -19.75 15.75 13.73
C LEU A 447 -19.60 16.24 15.17
N SER A 448 -20.25 17.37 15.48
CA SER A 448 -20.36 17.85 16.87
C SER A 448 -21.12 16.83 17.73
N VAL A 449 -20.96 16.88 19.05
CA VAL A 449 -21.65 15.97 19.98
C VAL A 449 -23.18 16.02 19.81
N GLU A 450 -23.71 17.21 19.51
CA GLU A 450 -25.15 17.42 19.32
C GLU A 450 -25.67 16.77 18.04
N LEU A 451 -24.99 16.98 16.90
CA LEU A 451 -25.42 16.48 15.59
C LEU A 451 -25.00 15.04 15.33
N GLY A 452 -23.89 14.61 15.92
CA GLY A 452 -23.31 13.28 15.74
C GLY A 452 -23.99 12.19 16.55
N ARG A 453 -24.90 12.53 17.47
CA ARG A 453 -25.59 11.52 18.28
C ARG A 453 -26.44 10.61 17.41
N TYR A 454 -26.30 9.30 17.60
CA TYR A 454 -26.92 8.29 16.74
C TYR A 454 -27.72 7.28 17.56
N TRP A 455 -28.86 6.85 17.00
CA TRP A 455 -29.73 5.80 17.55
C TRP A 455 -30.11 4.83 16.42
N ASP A 456 -30.01 3.52 16.66
CA ASP A 456 -30.29 2.49 15.63
C ASP A 456 -31.68 2.65 14.96
N ASP A 457 -32.70 2.98 15.76
CA ASP A 457 -34.08 3.11 15.27
C ASP A 457 -34.34 4.44 14.53
N PHE A 458 -33.59 5.51 14.87
CA PHE A 458 -33.93 6.88 14.45
C PHE A 458 -32.89 7.50 13.50
N GLY A 459 -31.64 7.05 13.54
CA GLY A 459 -30.50 7.62 12.81
C GLY A 459 -29.83 8.75 13.58
N LEU A 460 -29.24 9.69 12.84
CA LEU A 460 -28.63 10.91 13.40
C LEU A 460 -29.67 11.88 14.00
N ALA A 461 -29.20 12.76 14.89
CA ALA A 461 -30.01 13.78 15.55
C ALA A 461 -30.79 14.65 14.54
N THR A 462 -32.02 15.01 14.91
CA THR A 462 -32.91 15.83 14.10
C THR A 462 -32.35 17.25 13.95
N LEU A 463 -32.40 17.79 12.74
CA LEU A 463 -31.97 19.15 12.42
C LEU A 463 -33.01 20.19 12.86
N THR A 464 -32.57 21.41 13.17
CA THR A 464 -33.46 22.54 13.50
C THR A 464 -34.07 23.15 12.24
N ASP A 465 -35.18 23.87 12.38
CA ASP A 465 -35.85 24.54 11.26
C ASP A 465 -34.93 25.53 10.51
N GLU A 466 -34.02 26.19 11.23
CA GLU A 466 -33.02 27.10 10.64
C GLU A 466 -32.04 26.36 9.72
N MET A 467 -31.53 25.21 10.17
CA MET A 467 -30.63 24.34 9.40
C MET A 467 -31.34 23.73 8.18
N LEU A 468 -32.63 23.40 8.32
CA LEU A 468 -33.43 22.93 7.19
C LEU A 468 -33.60 24.03 6.13
N LEU A 469 -33.83 25.28 6.56
CA LEU A 469 -34.00 26.43 5.67
C LEU A 469 -32.69 26.79 4.93
N SER A 470 -31.54 26.73 5.60
CA SER A 470 -30.24 26.99 4.97
C SER A 470 -29.92 25.94 3.91
N ARG A 471 -30.10 24.66 4.25
CA ARG A 471 -29.95 23.54 3.31
C ARG A 471 -30.88 23.67 2.10
N GLN A 472 -32.16 24.03 2.31
CA GLN A 472 -33.12 24.20 1.22
C GLN A 472 -32.62 25.20 0.16
N LYS A 473 -32.05 26.32 0.60
CA LYS A 473 -31.50 27.35 -0.31
C LYS A 473 -30.29 26.83 -1.09
N ALA A 474 -29.37 26.15 -0.40
CA ALA A 474 -28.18 25.57 -1.04
C ALA A 474 -28.56 24.51 -2.09
N LEU A 475 -29.53 23.66 -1.76
CA LEU A 475 -29.98 22.55 -2.59
C LEU A 475 -30.63 23.03 -3.89
N GLN A 476 -31.43 24.10 -3.83
CA GLN A 476 -32.06 24.66 -5.03
C GLN A 476 -31.05 25.09 -6.10
N ALA A 477 -29.91 25.68 -5.68
CA ALA A 477 -28.83 26.07 -6.58
C ALA A 477 -28.02 24.85 -7.06
N TRP A 478 -27.81 23.87 -6.18
CA TRP A 478 -27.05 22.66 -6.49
C TRP A 478 -27.73 21.78 -7.54
N ILE A 479 -29.05 21.56 -7.45
CA ILE A 479 -29.79 20.69 -8.40
C ILE A 479 -29.60 21.12 -9.85
N GLU A 480 -29.63 22.44 -10.11
CA GLU A 480 -29.49 22.95 -11.47
C GLU A 480 -28.09 22.66 -12.00
N LYS A 481 -27.05 22.98 -11.23
CA LYS A 481 -25.66 22.66 -11.57
C LYS A 481 -25.44 21.15 -11.72
N PHE A 482 -25.99 20.36 -10.80
CA PHE A 482 -25.90 18.89 -10.82
C PHE A 482 -26.49 18.32 -12.11
N TRP A 483 -27.71 18.71 -12.48
CA TRP A 483 -28.33 18.20 -13.69
C TRP A 483 -27.64 18.70 -14.97
N GLU A 484 -27.12 19.92 -14.98
CA GLU A 484 -26.29 20.41 -16.09
C GLU A 484 -25.05 19.53 -16.29
N ALA A 485 -24.32 19.23 -15.21
CA ALA A 485 -23.19 18.31 -15.25
C ALA A 485 -23.59 16.88 -15.64
N GLU A 486 -24.69 16.35 -15.08
CA GLU A 486 -25.20 15.02 -15.39
C GLU A 486 -25.61 14.88 -16.87
N TYR A 487 -26.19 15.92 -17.47
CA TYR A 487 -26.50 15.90 -18.91
C TYR A 487 -25.24 16.01 -19.77
N ALA A 488 -24.19 16.69 -19.31
CA ALA A 488 -22.92 16.78 -20.02
C ALA A 488 -22.19 15.43 -20.09
N THR A 489 -22.43 14.51 -19.14
CA THR A 489 -21.86 13.15 -19.19
C THR A 489 -22.31 12.32 -20.40
N GLY A 490 -23.39 12.72 -21.09
CA GLY A 490 -23.92 12.01 -22.25
C GLY A 490 -24.69 10.72 -21.93
N LYS A 491 -24.72 10.25 -20.67
CA LYS A 491 -25.33 8.96 -20.29
C LYS A 491 -26.83 8.83 -20.54
N PHE A 492 -27.51 9.95 -20.77
CA PHE A 492 -28.94 9.99 -21.06
C PHE A 492 -29.27 10.17 -22.55
N GLY A 493 -28.26 10.21 -23.43
CA GLY A 493 -28.45 10.44 -24.86
C GLY A 493 -29.07 11.81 -25.21
N GLU A 494 -29.66 11.91 -26.41
CA GLU A 494 -30.38 13.13 -26.82
C GLU A 494 -31.74 13.23 -26.12
N ILE A 495 -31.78 14.01 -25.04
CA ILE A 495 -33.03 14.34 -24.35
C ILE A 495 -33.55 15.71 -24.79
N SER A 496 -34.84 15.81 -25.09
CA SER A 496 -35.50 17.09 -25.36
C SER A 496 -35.39 18.06 -24.16
N GLY A 497 -35.36 19.37 -24.43
CA GLY A 497 -35.29 20.38 -23.36
C GLY A 497 -36.44 20.29 -22.35
N LEU A 498 -37.62 19.82 -22.77
CA LEU A 498 -38.76 19.57 -21.89
C LEU A 498 -38.51 18.41 -20.93
N ALA A 499 -37.96 17.29 -21.41
CA ALA A 499 -37.64 16.15 -20.56
C ALA A 499 -36.45 16.43 -19.64
N LYS A 500 -35.50 17.30 -20.03
CA LYS A 500 -34.47 17.80 -19.12
C LYS A 500 -35.06 18.59 -17.95
N ARG A 501 -35.98 19.51 -18.23
CA ARG A 501 -36.68 20.31 -17.21
C ARG A 501 -37.57 19.46 -16.31
N SER A 502 -38.23 18.43 -16.85
CA SER A 502 -39.12 17.57 -16.07
C SER A 502 -38.36 16.81 -14.97
N ARG A 503 -37.14 16.34 -15.24
CA ARG A 503 -36.26 15.69 -14.24
C ARG A 503 -35.81 16.65 -13.15
N VAL A 504 -35.45 17.88 -13.51
CA VAL A 504 -35.10 18.94 -12.54
C VAL A 504 -36.29 19.23 -11.62
N TYR A 505 -37.51 19.37 -12.17
CA TYR A 505 -38.70 19.58 -11.35
C TYR A 505 -39.05 18.37 -10.48
N HIS A 506 -38.85 17.15 -10.98
CA HIS A 506 -39.06 15.93 -10.20
C HIS A 506 -38.13 15.89 -8.99
N MET A 507 -36.84 16.19 -9.17
CA MET A 507 -35.87 16.22 -8.06
C MET A 507 -36.25 17.30 -7.03
N LYS A 508 -36.52 18.54 -7.48
CA LYS A 508 -36.98 19.62 -6.60
C LYS A 508 -38.25 19.26 -5.82
N ALA A 509 -39.14 18.46 -6.41
CA ALA A 509 -40.32 17.97 -5.72
C ALA A 509 -39.97 16.98 -4.61
N LEU A 510 -39.16 15.94 -4.89
CA LEU A 510 -38.76 14.95 -3.89
C LEU A 510 -38.05 15.60 -2.69
N GLU A 511 -37.29 16.66 -2.93
CA GLU A 511 -36.65 17.42 -1.86
C GLU A 511 -37.65 18.25 -1.05
N ALA A 512 -38.60 18.93 -1.70
CA ALA A 512 -39.68 19.61 -1.00
C ALA A 512 -40.47 18.64 -0.11
N GLU A 513 -40.67 17.40 -0.56
CA GLU A 513 -41.26 16.31 0.24
C GLU A 513 -40.37 15.95 1.45
N GLN A 514 -39.05 15.83 1.27
CA GLN A 514 -38.11 15.56 2.37
C GLN A 514 -38.02 16.69 3.41
N LEU A 515 -38.14 17.94 2.98
CA LEU A 515 -38.14 19.13 3.83
C LEU A 515 -39.50 19.41 4.49
N GLY A 516 -40.53 18.61 4.19
CA GLY A 516 -41.89 18.79 4.71
C GLY A 516 -42.67 19.95 4.07
N ASN A 517 -42.16 20.55 2.99
CA ASN A 517 -42.83 21.62 2.26
C ASN A 517 -43.84 21.03 1.25
N LYS A 518 -45.04 20.78 1.75
CA LYS A 518 -46.10 20.11 1.00
C LYS A 518 -46.59 20.92 -0.22
N GLU A 519 -46.65 22.25 -0.11
CA GLU A 519 -47.16 23.11 -1.20
C GLU A 519 -46.21 23.08 -2.40
N ASP A 520 -44.90 23.26 -2.16
CA ASP A 520 -43.90 23.22 -3.22
C ASP A 520 -43.81 21.82 -3.84
N TYR A 521 -43.89 20.76 -3.03
CA TYR A 521 -43.95 19.39 -3.52
C TYR A 521 -45.10 19.19 -4.51
N GLU A 522 -46.34 19.56 -4.12
CA GLU A 522 -47.52 19.37 -4.96
C GLU A 522 -47.46 20.18 -6.25
N TYR A 523 -46.92 21.39 -6.21
CA TYR A 523 -46.72 22.22 -7.40
C TYR A 523 -45.67 21.62 -8.34
N LEU A 524 -44.49 21.28 -7.82
CA LEU A 524 -43.35 20.80 -8.60
C LEU A 524 -43.58 19.40 -9.18
N ILE A 525 -44.18 18.48 -8.41
CA ILE A 525 -44.45 17.12 -8.88
C ILE A 525 -45.45 17.11 -10.04
N ARG A 526 -46.48 17.99 -9.99
CA ARG A 526 -47.42 18.16 -11.10
C ARG A 526 -46.76 18.78 -12.31
N LYS A 527 -45.87 19.75 -12.11
CA LYS A 527 -45.11 20.37 -13.20
C LYS A 527 -44.21 19.34 -13.90
N ALA A 528 -43.54 18.48 -13.15
CA ALA A 528 -42.74 17.38 -13.67
C ALA A 528 -43.58 16.35 -14.43
N ALA A 529 -44.74 15.96 -13.89
CA ALA A 529 -45.68 15.03 -14.53
C ALA A 529 -46.20 15.58 -15.87
N ASN A 530 -46.62 16.85 -15.90
CA ASN A 530 -47.08 17.53 -17.12
C ASN A 530 -46.00 17.62 -18.21
N GLN A 531 -44.72 17.55 -17.83
CA GLN A 531 -43.58 17.58 -18.75
C GLN A 531 -43.05 16.19 -19.11
N GLY A 532 -43.77 15.12 -18.77
CA GLY A 532 -43.46 13.77 -19.27
C GLY A 532 -42.63 12.89 -18.34
N ASN A 533 -42.39 13.28 -17.07
CA ASN A 533 -41.63 12.44 -16.15
C ASN A 533 -42.49 11.26 -15.61
N PRO A 534 -42.15 9.99 -15.88
CA PRO A 534 -42.98 8.84 -15.50
C PRO A 534 -43.15 8.65 -13.99
N ASP A 535 -42.09 8.86 -13.19
CA ASP A 535 -42.15 8.77 -11.72
C ASP A 535 -43.10 9.84 -11.16
N ALA A 536 -42.98 11.07 -11.66
CA ALA A 536 -43.83 12.19 -11.25
C ALA A 536 -45.30 11.96 -11.62
N MET A 537 -45.57 11.37 -12.78
CA MET A 537 -46.92 10.97 -13.20
C MET A 537 -47.51 9.96 -12.22
N TYR A 538 -46.75 8.91 -11.88
CA TYR A 538 -47.20 7.90 -10.92
C TYR A 538 -47.47 8.51 -9.53
N ARG A 539 -46.54 9.29 -8.99
CA ARG A 539 -46.69 9.98 -7.69
C ARG A 539 -47.87 10.93 -7.66
N THR A 540 -48.05 11.73 -8.72
CA THR A 540 -49.21 12.61 -8.88
C THR A 540 -50.51 11.82 -8.88
N GLY A 541 -50.57 10.71 -9.63
CA GLY A 541 -51.72 9.81 -9.66
C GLY A 541 -52.06 9.24 -8.28
N ILE A 542 -51.06 8.72 -7.56
CA ILE A 542 -51.24 8.21 -6.19
C ILE A 542 -51.72 9.30 -5.22
N SER A 543 -51.16 10.51 -5.30
CA SER A 543 -51.58 11.65 -4.47
C SER A 543 -53.06 12.00 -4.69
N ILE A 544 -53.49 12.10 -5.95
CA ILE A 544 -54.90 12.37 -6.31
C ILE A 544 -55.83 11.29 -5.74
N LEU A 545 -55.45 10.02 -5.86
CA LEU A 545 -56.23 8.88 -5.35
C LEU A 545 -56.31 8.84 -3.81
N LYS A 546 -55.26 9.27 -3.10
CA LYS A 546 -55.25 9.33 -1.63
C LYS A 546 -56.16 10.43 -1.08
N ILE A 547 -56.15 11.62 -1.70
CA ILE A 547 -56.88 12.80 -1.21
C ILE A 547 -58.39 12.70 -1.52
N ASN A 548 -58.77 12.15 -2.68
CA ASN A 548 -60.13 12.28 -3.21
C ASN A 548 -60.85 10.95 -3.41
N ARG A 549 -61.00 10.15 -2.34
CA ARG A 549 -61.64 8.83 -2.38
C ARG A 549 -63.12 8.84 -2.84
N GLY A 550 -63.79 10.00 -2.81
CA GLY A 550 -65.23 10.14 -3.09
C GLY A 550 -65.61 10.73 -4.46
N ASP A 551 -64.71 11.41 -5.17
CA ASP A 551 -65.01 12.04 -6.46
C ASP A 551 -64.59 11.16 -7.64
N ARG A 552 -65.58 10.68 -8.40
CA ARG A 552 -65.38 9.80 -9.55
C ARG A 552 -64.50 10.43 -10.64
N LYS A 553 -64.60 11.73 -10.89
CA LYS A 553 -63.80 12.41 -11.93
C LYS A 553 -62.34 12.53 -11.52
N LEU A 554 -62.08 12.89 -10.27
CA LEU A 554 -60.72 12.99 -9.75
C LEU A 554 -60.06 11.62 -9.63
N LYS A 555 -60.81 10.60 -9.23
CA LYS A 555 -60.33 9.21 -9.23
C LYS A 555 -59.88 8.79 -10.63
N GLN A 556 -60.68 9.06 -11.66
CA GLN A 556 -60.33 8.72 -13.03
C GLN A 556 -59.11 9.49 -13.52
N SER A 557 -59.00 10.78 -13.18
CA SER A 557 -57.81 11.59 -13.47
C SER A 557 -56.53 11.02 -12.82
N GLY A 558 -56.61 10.52 -11.58
CA GLY A 558 -55.49 9.86 -10.91
C GLY A 558 -55.11 8.52 -11.56
N GLU A 559 -56.11 7.73 -11.97
CA GLU A 559 -55.89 6.47 -12.71
C GLU A 559 -55.25 6.73 -14.09
N ASP A 560 -55.68 7.77 -14.81
CA ASP A 560 -55.13 8.15 -16.12
C ASP A 560 -53.64 8.49 -16.04
N TRP A 561 -53.21 9.23 -15.00
CA TRP A 561 -51.79 9.51 -14.74
C TRP A 561 -50.96 8.24 -14.52
N ILE A 562 -51.49 7.29 -13.75
CA ILE A 562 -50.81 6.00 -13.50
C ILE A 562 -50.73 5.19 -14.80
N VAL A 563 -51.77 5.18 -15.62
CA VAL A 563 -51.76 4.52 -16.94
C VAL A 563 -50.75 5.17 -17.88
N GLN A 564 -50.63 6.50 -17.88
CA GLN A 564 -49.60 7.21 -18.66
C GLN A 564 -48.18 6.85 -18.20
N ALA A 565 -47.93 6.83 -16.88
CA ALA A 565 -46.65 6.39 -16.32
C ALA A 565 -46.30 4.96 -16.74
N ALA A 566 -47.29 4.05 -16.70
CA ALA A 566 -47.11 2.66 -17.11
C ALA A 566 -46.79 2.51 -18.60
N LYS A 567 -47.41 3.32 -19.48
CA LYS A 567 -47.10 3.35 -20.92
C LYS A 567 -45.67 3.81 -21.21
N LEU A 568 -45.09 4.62 -20.33
CA LEU A 568 -43.71 5.07 -20.38
C LEU A 568 -42.73 4.10 -19.68
N GLY A 569 -43.20 2.92 -19.25
CA GLY A 569 -42.35 1.86 -18.69
C GLY A 569 -42.15 1.91 -17.17
N HIS A 570 -42.89 2.75 -16.43
CA HIS A 570 -42.72 2.85 -14.98
C HIS A 570 -43.17 1.56 -14.26
N ALA A 571 -42.22 0.85 -13.63
CA ALA A 571 -42.44 -0.50 -13.09
C ALA A 571 -43.58 -0.59 -12.06
N GLU A 572 -43.61 0.31 -11.06
CA GLU A 572 -44.67 0.29 -10.04
C GLU A 572 -46.03 0.66 -10.65
N ALA A 573 -46.04 1.53 -11.66
CA ALA A 573 -47.28 1.93 -12.33
C ALA A 573 -47.83 0.76 -13.16
N ILE A 574 -46.97 0.01 -13.86
CA ILE A 574 -47.35 -1.22 -14.57
C ILE A 574 -47.96 -2.21 -13.59
N ASN A 575 -47.32 -2.44 -12.44
CA ASN A 575 -47.84 -3.34 -11.41
C ASN A 575 -49.18 -2.84 -10.85
N PHE A 576 -49.33 -1.53 -10.63
CA PHE A 576 -50.57 -0.92 -10.17
C PHE A 576 -51.70 -1.11 -11.20
N VAL A 577 -51.46 -0.78 -12.47
CA VAL A 577 -52.43 -0.95 -13.56
C VAL A 577 -52.87 -2.41 -13.69
N LYS A 578 -51.93 -3.36 -13.63
CA LYS A 578 -52.22 -4.81 -13.67
C LYS A 578 -53.06 -5.24 -12.45
N LYS A 579 -52.63 -4.86 -11.24
CA LYS A 579 -53.29 -5.22 -9.98
C LYS A 579 -54.73 -4.71 -9.90
N PHE A 580 -54.99 -3.49 -10.40
CA PHE A 580 -56.30 -2.83 -10.31
C PHE A 580 -57.11 -2.85 -11.61
N ARG A 581 -56.60 -3.48 -12.69
CA ARG A 581 -57.28 -3.64 -13.99
C ARG A 581 -57.80 -2.32 -14.58
N LEU A 582 -56.95 -1.28 -14.59
CA LEU A 582 -57.34 0.04 -15.09
C LEU A 582 -57.58 0.02 -16.62
N LYS A 583 -58.57 0.79 -17.09
CA LYS A 583 -58.93 0.90 -18.52
C LYS A 583 -57.83 1.64 -19.30
N GLY A 584 -57.53 1.20 -20.53
CA GLY A 584 -56.43 1.74 -21.34
C GLY A 584 -55.12 0.94 -21.26
N SER A 585 -55.17 -0.25 -20.65
CA SER A 585 -54.07 -1.21 -20.48
C SER A 585 -53.83 -2.14 -21.68
N GLU A 586 -54.67 -2.06 -22.71
CA GLU A 586 -54.69 -2.98 -23.87
C GLU A 586 -53.40 -2.97 -24.72
N ASN A 587 -52.59 -1.90 -24.62
CA ASN A 587 -51.29 -1.77 -25.29
C ASN A 587 -50.09 -1.86 -24.32
N ILE A 588 -50.29 -2.19 -23.04
CA ILE A 588 -49.19 -2.36 -22.08
C ILE A 588 -48.68 -3.79 -22.24
N SER A 589 -47.81 -3.99 -23.24
CA SER A 589 -47.15 -5.28 -23.47
C SER A 589 -46.44 -5.73 -22.20
N SER A 590 -46.55 -7.02 -21.88
CA SER A 590 -45.75 -7.69 -20.87
C SER A 590 -44.27 -7.68 -21.25
N THR A 591 -43.61 -6.56 -21.02
CA THR A 591 -42.15 -6.44 -20.99
C THR A 591 -41.68 -6.81 -19.60
N GLU A 592 -41.55 -8.12 -19.36
CA GLU A 592 -40.34 -8.56 -18.67
C GLU A 592 -39.18 -8.32 -19.64
N ASN A 593 -38.19 -7.56 -19.18
CA ASN A 593 -37.00 -7.12 -19.91
C ASN A 593 -37.29 -6.23 -21.12
N ASN A 594 -37.26 -4.91 -20.90
CA ASN A 594 -36.59 -3.97 -21.81
C ASN A 594 -36.47 -2.60 -21.16
N SER A 595 -35.28 -2.34 -20.61
CA SER A 595 -34.70 -1.00 -20.64
C SER A 595 -34.61 -0.53 -22.09
N ALA A 596 -34.83 0.77 -22.28
CA ALA A 596 -34.93 1.43 -23.57
C ALA A 596 -33.80 1.09 -24.54
N GLU A 597 -34.15 0.54 -25.72
CA GLU A 597 -33.44 0.75 -26.98
C GLU A 597 -34.34 0.25 -28.12
N GLN A 598 -34.65 1.13 -29.07
CA GLN A 598 -35.23 0.71 -30.34
C GLN A 598 -34.26 -0.29 -31.00
N THR A 599 -34.68 -1.55 -31.15
CA THR A 599 -33.83 -2.58 -31.75
C THR A 599 -33.62 -2.30 -33.24
N ASN A 600 -32.46 -1.75 -33.57
CA ASN A 600 -31.94 -1.70 -34.94
C ASN A 600 -31.92 -3.15 -35.49
N PRO A 601 -32.56 -3.46 -36.64
CA PRO A 601 -32.57 -4.82 -37.19
C PRO A 601 -31.16 -5.36 -37.51
N LEU A 602 -30.18 -4.48 -37.72
CA LEU A 602 -28.78 -4.87 -37.87
C LEU A 602 -28.18 -5.33 -36.52
N ARG A 603 -28.51 -4.65 -35.42
CA ARG A 603 -28.12 -5.06 -34.06
C ARG A 603 -28.69 -6.42 -33.70
N ALA A 604 -29.99 -6.63 -33.96
CA ALA A 604 -30.62 -7.91 -33.64
C ALA A 604 -29.94 -9.10 -34.34
N LYS A 605 -29.42 -8.90 -35.55
CA LYS A 605 -28.63 -9.92 -36.26
C LYS A 605 -27.22 -10.09 -35.69
N ALA A 606 -26.55 -8.98 -35.34
CA ALA A 606 -25.26 -9.03 -34.67
C ALA A 606 -25.35 -9.75 -33.31
N ASP A 607 -26.40 -9.48 -32.52
CA ASP A 607 -26.68 -10.16 -31.24
C ASP A 607 -26.97 -11.65 -31.42
N GLN A 608 -27.44 -12.06 -32.59
CA GLN A 608 -27.70 -13.46 -32.95
C GLN A 608 -26.47 -14.21 -33.47
N GLY A 609 -25.29 -13.57 -33.53
CA GLY A 609 -24.07 -14.24 -33.99
C GLY A 609 -23.76 -14.07 -35.48
N ASP A 610 -24.51 -13.27 -36.24
CA ASP A 610 -24.23 -13.06 -37.67
C ASP A 610 -22.94 -12.23 -37.83
N THR A 611 -21.86 -12.88 -38.25
CA THR A 611 -20.51 -12.31 -38.33
C THR A 611 -20.45 -11.08 -39.23
N LYS A 612 -21.21 -11.06 -40.34
CA LYS A 612 -21.26 -9.92 -41.26
C LYS A 612 -22.02 -8.74 -40.65
N ALA A 613 -23.10 -9.02 -39.93
CA ALA A 613 -23.82 -8.01 -39.16
C ALA A 613 -22.96 -7.47 -38.01
N MET A 614 -22.15 -8.30 -37.34
CA MET A 614 -21.20 -7.86 -36.32
C MET A 614 -20.13 -6.92 -36.90
N TYR A 615 -19.50 -7.27 -38.03
CA TYR A 615 -18.56 -6.38 -38.70
C TYR A 615 -19.22 -5.05 -39.10
N THR A 616 -20.41 -5.11 -39.70
CA THR A 616 -21.11 -3.91 -40.18
C THR A 616 -21.58 -3.00 -39.04
N TYR A 617 -22.22 -3.59 -38.02
CA TYR A 617 -22.74 -2.85 -36.87
C TYR A 617 -21.61 -2.35 -35.97
N GLY A 618 -20.60 -3.19 -35.73
CA GLY A 618 -19.39 -2.81 -35.00
C GLY A 618 -18.69 -1.63 -35.66
N SER A 619 -18.50 -1.66 -36.99
CA SER A 619 -17.92 -0.54 -37.74
C SER A 619 -18.74 0.76 -37.61
N GLN A 620 -20.08 0.67 -37.68
CA GLN A 620 -20.95 1.84 -37.49
C GLN A 620 -20.80 2.44 -36.09
N LEU A 621 -20.71 1.59 -35.08
CA LEU A 621 -20.55 2.00 -33.70
C LEU A 621 -19.17 2.62 -33.44
N ILE A 622 -18.09 2.10 -34.04
CA ILE A 622 -16.76 2.72 -33.98
C ILE A 622 -16.74 4.13 -34.58
N MET A 623 -17.52 4.34 -35.64
CA MET A 623 -17.63 5.66 -36.28
C MET A 623 -18.53 6.65 -35.53
N SER A 624 -19.16 6.23 -34.44
CA SER A 624 -19.91 7.12 -33.54
C SER A 624 -18.97 8.08 -32.80
N HIS A 625 -19.48 9.24 -32.44
CA HIS A 625 -18.77 10.18 -31.55
C HIS A 625 -18.82 9.77 -30.07
N ARG A 626 -19.61 8.74 -29.71
CA ARG A 626 -19.77 8.30 -28.31
C ARG A 626 -18.78 7.18 -27.96
N HIS A 627 -18.04 7.33 -26.87
CA HIS A 627 -17.11 6.29 -26.39
C HIS A 627 -17.79 4.95 -26.12
N PHE A 628 -18.97 4.95 -25.48
CA PHE A 628 -19.74 3.73 -25.23
C PHE A 628 -20.05 2.95 -26.51
N ASP A 629 -20.40 3.65 -27.59
CA ASP A 629 -20.67 3.00 -28.88
C ASP A 629 -19.37 2.38 -29.41
N LYS A 630 -18.23 3.08 -29.33
CA LYS A 630 -16.93 2.55 -29.76
C LYS A 630 -16.55 1.27 -29.02
N ASP A 631 -16.72 1.23 -27.69
CA ASP A 631 -16.42 0.02 -26.89
C ASP A 631 -17.32 -1.15 -27.29
N LYS A 632 -18.62 -0.90 -27.45
CA LYS A 632 -19.55 -1.91 -27.98
C LYS A 632 -19.18 -2.33 -29.40
N GLY A 633 -18.72 -1.38 -30.21
CA GLY A 633 -18.22 -1.61 -31.56
C GLY A 633 -17.03 -2.57 -31.55
N LEU A 634 -16.05 -2.33 -30.68
CA LEU A 634 -14.88 -3.19 -30.48
C LEU A 634 -15.30 -4.58 -29.99
N GLU A 635 -16.29 -4.70 -29.11
CA GLU A 635 -16.82 -5.99 -28.66
C GLU A 635 -17.37 -6.81 -29.84
N TYR A 636 -18.20 -6.21 -30.69
CA TYR A 636 -18.72 -6.88 -31.88
C TYR A 636 -17.62 -7.22 -32.88
N LEU A 637 -16.67 -6.31 -33.12
CA LEU A 637 -15.54 -6.56 -34.02
C LEU A 637 -14.64 -7.69 -33.50
N THR A 638 -14.34 -7.71 -32.20
CA THR A 638 -13.56 -8.78 -31.56
C THR A 638 -14.23 -10.13 -31.73
N ASN A 639 -15.55 -10.19 -31.49
CA ASN A 639 -16.32 -11.41 -31.68
C ASN A 639 -16.37 -11.84 -33.15
N ALA A 640 -16.45 -10.89 -34.08
CA ALA A 640 -16.41 -11.17 -35.51
C ALA A 640 -15.05 -11.72 -35.97
N VAL A 641 -13.94 -11.13 -35.50
CA VAL A 641 -12.57 -11.59 -35.79
C VAL A 641 -12.35 -13.01 -35.29
N LYS A 642 -12.81 -13.32 -34.07
CA LYS A 642 -12.74 -14.69 -33.52
C LYS A 642 -13.48 -15.72 -34.37
N GLN A 643 -14.59 -15.33 -35.01
CA GLN A 643 -15.39 -16.22 -35.84
C GLN A 643 -14.88 -16.32 -37.28
N SER A 644 -14.33 -15.24 -37.84
CA SER A 644 -13.88 -15.18 -39.24
C SER A 644 -12.69 -14.23 -39.38
N PRO A 645 -11.47 -14.68 -39.01
CA PRO A 645 -10.26 -13.86 -39.05
C PRO A 645 -9.85 -13.49 -40.47
N ASP A 646 -10.17 -14.32 -41.47
CA ASP A 646 -9.82 -14.08 -42.88
C ASP A 646 -10.50 -12.83 -43.48
N GLU A 647 -11.65 -12.41 -42.93
CA GLU A 647 -12.38 -11.22 -43.38
C GLU A 647 -11.92 -9.93 -42.68
N ALA A 648 -11.23 -10.06 -41.53
CA ALA A 648 -10.90 -8.97 -40.63
C ALA A 648 -10.07 -7.88 -41.32
N ASN A 649 -9.04 -8.24 -42.08
CA ASN A 649 -8.12 -7.29 -42.69
C ASN A 649 -8.83 -6.34 -43.66
N SER A 650 -9.85 -6.84 -44.38
CA SER A 650 -10.62 -6.01 -45.33
C SER A 650 -11.51 -4.96 -44.66
N VAL A 651 -11.89 -5.18 -43.39
CA VAL A 651 -12.79 -4.33 -42.61
C VAL A 651 -12.02 -3.43 -41.64
N LEU A 652 -11.03 -3.97 -40.94
CA LEU A 652 -10.33 -3.31 -39.85
C LEU A 652 -9.31 -2.27 -40.33
N TRP A 653 -8.60 -2.51 -41.44
CA TRP A 653 -7.63 -1.52 -41.97
C TRP A 653 -8.26 -0.18 -42.37
N PRO A 654 -9.43 -0.13 -43.04
CA PRO A 654 -10.16 1.11 -43.25
C PRO A 654 -10.50 1.84 -41.95
N ILE A 655 -10.98 1.11 -40.93
CA ILE A 655 -11.32 1.67 -39.62
C ILE A 655 -10.09 2.27 -38.94
N TYR A 656 -8.98 1.53 -38.93
CA TYR A 656 -7.70 1.99 -38.39
C TYR A 656 -7.22 3.28 -39.07
N LYS A 657 -7.27 3.34 -40.41
CA LYS A 657 -6.84 4.56 -41.13
C LYS A 657 -7.68 5.76 -40.74
N GLU A 658 -9.00 5.58 -40.70
CA GLU A 658 -9.92 6.65 -40.36
C GLU A 658 -9.78 7.08 -38.89
N SER A 659 -9.61 6.14 -37.95
CA SER A 659 -9.39 6.45 -36.54
C SER A 659 -8.05 7.14 -36.31
N ASN A 660 -6.99 6.71 -37.01
CA ASN A 660 -5.66 7.30 -36.90
C ASN A 660 -5.61 8.71 -37.51
N GLU A 661 -6.30 8.95 -38.64
CA GLU A 661 -6.45 10.29 -39.23
C GLU A 661 -7.24 11.26 -38.33
N LYS A 662 -8.21 10.74 -37.58
CA LYS A 662 -9.00 11.50 -36.60
C LYS A 662 -8.29 11.70 -35.26
N GLY A 663 -7.13 11.09 -35.04
CA GLY A 663 -6.41 11.13 -33.76
C GLY A 663 -7.09 10.34 -32.63
N ASP A 664 -7.87 9.31 -32.96
CA ASP A 664 -8.48 8.41 -31.98
C ASP A 664 -7.53 7.26 -31.64
N ASP A 665 -6.58 7.56 -30.76
CA ASP A 665 -5.47 6.68 -30.41
C ASP A 665 -5.93 5.36 -29.78
N VAL A 666 -6.96 5.40 -28.93
CA VAL A 666 -7.52 4.24 -28.24
C VAL A 666 -8.11 3.24 -29.23
N VAL A 667 -8.97 3.71 -30.14
CA VAL A 667 -9.56 2.85 -31.18
C VAL A 667 -8.48 2.36 -32.13
N SER A 668 -7.57 3.24 -32.55
CA SER A 668 -6.51 2.87 -33.49
C SER A 668 -5.61 1.76 -32.94
N HIS A 669 -5.27 1.84 -31.65
CA HIS A 669 -4.48 0.81 -30.97
C HIS A 669 -5.26 -0.52 -30.86
N ALA A 670 -6.51 -0.48 -30.38
CA ALA A 670 -7.34 -1.67 -30.24
C ALA A 670 -7.58 -2.39 -31.59
N ILE A 671 -7.72 -1.64 -32.68
CA ILE A 671 -7.87 -2.22 -34.02
C ILE A 671 -6.56 -2.85 -34.50
N LEU A 672 -5.39 -2.25 -34.20
CA LEU A 672 -4.09 -2.87 -34.47
C LEU A 672 -3.90 -4.17 -33.69
N ASP A 673 -4.35 -4.24 -32.43
CA ASP A 673 -4.33 -5.47 -31.65
C ASP A 673 -5.19 -6.59 -32.26
N LEU A 674 -6.41 -6.24 -32.72
CA LEU A 674 -7.27 -7.21 -33.41
C LEU A 674 -6.64 -7.71 -34.71
N LEU A 675 -5.96 -6.84 -35.47
CA LEU A 675 -5.23 -7.22 -36.68
C LEU A 675 -3.95 -8.02 -36.37
N LYS A 676 -3.28 -7.74 -35.24
CA LYS A 676 -2.16 -8.56 -34.75
C LYS A 676 -2.61 -9.98 -34.46
N ASP A 677 -3.79 -10.15 -33.85
CA ASP A 677 -4.35 -11.46 -33.50
C ASP A 677 -4.72 -12.30 -34.75
N THR A 678 -4.88 -11.69 -35.93
CA THR A 678 -5.05 -12.42 -37.20
C THR A 678 -3.73 -12.82 -37.85
N GLY A 679 -2.59 -12.42 -37.28
CA GLY A 679 -1.26 -12.67 -37.83
C GLY A 679 -0.84 -11.69 -38.93
N ASP A 680 -1.46 -10.51 -39.00
CA ASP A 680 -1.08 -9.49 -39.99
C ASP A 680 0.29 -8.86 -39.67
N THR A 681 1.28 -9.15 -40.49
CA THR A 681 2.65 -8.61 -40.40
C THR A 681 2.68 -7.08 -40.41
N LYS A 682 1.77 -6.44 -41.16
CA LYS A 682 1.69 -4.98 -41.22
C LYS A 682 1.16 -4.40 -39.92
N ALA A 683 0.27 -5.10 -39.23
CA ALA A 683 -0.23 -4.67 -37.93
C ALA A 683 0.85 -4.79 -36.84
N LEU A 684 1.66 -5.86 -36.87
CA LEU A 684 2.84 -6.00 -36.01
C LEU A 684 3.79 -4.81 -36.17
N PHE A 685 4.07 -4.42 -37.42
CA PHE A 685 4.94 -3.29 -37.72
C PHE A 685 4.39 -1.95 -37.18
N GLU A 686 3.13 -1.62 -37.48
CA GLU A 686 2.54 -0.33 -37.06
C GLU A 686 2.34 -0.26 -35.55
N LEU A 687 1.97 -1.36 -34.89
CA LEU A 687 1.84 -1.42 -33.43
C LEU A 687 3.20 -1.27 -32.74
N GLY A 688 4.21 -2.02 -33.21
CA GLY A 688 5.57 -1.92 -32.69
C GLY A 688 6.17 -0.53 -32.86
N LYS A 689 6.00 0.09 -34.03
CA LYS A 689 6.42 1.47 -34.29
C LYS A 689 5.77 2.46 -33.32
N ARG A 690 4.48 2.29 -33.03
CA ARG A 690 3.73 3.17 -32.13
C ARG A 690 4.18 3.05 -30.69
N LEU A 691 4.32 1.83 -30.18
CA LEU A 691 4.77 1.56 -28.81
C LEU A 691 6.19 2.08 -28.53
N VAL A 692 7.06 2.09 -29.53
CA VAL A 692 8.43 2.62 -29.36
C VAL A 692 8.50 4.15 -29.51
N GLN A 693 7.50 4.77 -30.14
CA GLN A 693 7.41 6.24 -30.27
C GLN A 693 6.71 6.91 -29.08
N ASP A 694 5.94 6.15 -28.30
CA ASP A 694 5.27 6.63 -27.10
C ASP A 694 6.18 6.49 -25.87
N VAL A 695 6.58 7.62 -25.28
CA VAL A 695 7.48 7.70 -24.11
C VAL A 695 6.90 7.02 -22.87
N THR A 696 5.58 6.80 -22.84
CA THR A 696 4.86 6.17 -21.71
C THR A 696 4.68 4.66 -21.84
N SER A 697 5.03 4.08 -23.00
CA SER A 697 4.80 2.68 -23.35
C SER A 697 6.02 1.78 -23.05
N ASP A 698 5.79 0.46 -22.90
CA ASP A 698 6.88 -0.51 -22.77
C ASP A 698 7.62 -0.67 -24.11
N ILE A 699 8.71 0.08 -24.25
CA ILE A 699 9.62 0.01 -25.40
C ILE A 699 10.07 -1.43 -25.70
N SER A 700 10.19 -2.29 -24.69
CA SER A 700 10.63 -3.67 -24.89
C SER A 700 9.61 -4.50 -25.68
N GLU A 701 8.31 -4.30 -25.41
CA GLU A 701 7.22 -4.92 -26.18
C GLU A 701 7.19 -4.39 -27.61
N GLY A 702 7.32 -3.07 -27.78
CA GLY A 702 7.37 -2.46 -29.11
C GLY A 702 8.53 -2.97 -29.97
N LEU A 703 9.71 -3.17 -29.36
CA LEU A 703 10.88 -3.72 -30.04
C LEU A 703 10.71 -5.21 -30.41
N ASP A 704 10.05 -6.02 -29.57
CA ASP A 704 9.73 -7.42 -29.90
C ASP A 704 8.79 -7.52 -31.11
N LEU A 705 7.74 -6.69 -31.16
CA LEU A 705 6.81 -6.66 -32.28
C LEU A 705 7.50 -6.25 -33.58
N LEU A 706 8.39 -5.26 -33.54
CA LEU A 706 9.19 -4.85 -34.70
C LEU A 706 10.13 -5.97 -35.17
N TRP A 707 10.75 -6.71 -34.26
CA TRP A 707 11.61 -7.85 -34.61
C TRP A 707 10.80 -8.95 -35.31
N ARG A 708 9.64 -9.31 -34.76
CA ARG A 708 8.74 -10.30 -35.39
C ARG A 708 8.24 -9.84 -36.75
N ALA A 709 8.01 -8.54 -36.94
CA ALA A 709 7.65 -7.99 -38.25
C ALA A 709 8.80 -8.12 -39.27
N ASP A 710 10.06 -7.90 -38.87
CA ASP A 710 11.24 -8.09 -39.73
C ASP A 710 11.43 -9.56 -40.12
N GLU A 711 11.27 -10.49 -39.18
CA GLU A 711 11.33 -11.94 -39.47
C GLU A 711 10.27 -12.38 -40.48
N GLN A 712 9.13 -11.69 -40.51
CA GLN A 712 8.04 -11.89 -41.46
C GLN A 712 8.18 -11.07 -42.75
N GLY A 713 9.28 -10.34 -42.93
CA GLY A 713 9.65 -9.66 -44.17
C GLY A 713 9.27 -8.17 -44.27
N ALA A 714 9.03 -7.48 -43.14
CA ALA A 714 8.81 -6.03 -43.14
C ALA A 714 10.13 -5.26 -43.37
N ASN A 715 10.34 -4.74 -44.58
CA ASN A 715 11.63 -4.15 -45.02
C ASN A 715 12.00 -2.80 -44.37
N GLU A 716 11.11 -2.20 -43.58
CA GLU A 716 11.25 -0.83 -43.05
C GLU A 716 11.69 -0.78 -41.57
N VAL A 717 11.72 -1.94 -40.88
CA VAL A 717 11.99 -2.03 -39.44
C VAL A 717 13.35 -1.43 -39.06
N ARG A 718 14.39 -1.71 -39.84
CA ARG A 718 15.76 -1.25 -39.55
C ARG A 718 15.89 0.28 -39.54
N GLU A 719 15.23 0.96 -40.48
CA GLU A 719 15.28 2.42 -40.56
C GLU A 719 14.57 3.05 -39.35
N VAL A 720 13.44 2.47 -38.93
CA VAL A 720 12.68 2.92 -37.76
C VAL A 720 13.51 2.75 -36.48
N LEU A 721 14.11 1.57 -36.28
CA LEU A 721 14.94 1.29 -35.10
C LEU A 721 16.16 2.22 -35.00
N TRP A 722 16.78 2.58 -36.13
CA TRP A 722 17.89 3.55 -36.12
C TRP A 722 17.43 4.96 -35.72
N LYS A 723 16.28 5.44 -36.22
CA LYS A 723 15.71 6.73 -35.79
C LYS A 723 15.45 6.78 -34.29
N ILE A 724 14.98 5.67 -33.72
CA ILE A 724 14.75 5.54 -32.28
C ILE A 724 16.07 5.55 -31.51
N ALA A 725 17.07 4.79 -31.96
CA ALA A 725 18.37 4.74 -31.31
C ALA A 725 19.04 6.14 -31.30
N GLU A 726 19.00 6.87 -32.41
CA GLU A 726 19.54 8.24 -32.50
C GLU A 726 18.82 9.20 -31.55
N HIS A 727 17.49 9.11 -31.47
CA HIS A 727 16.72 9.93 -30.53
C HIS A 727 17.07 9.61 -29.07
N ALA A 728 17.15 8.33 -28.71
CA ALA A 728 17.49 7.89 -27.37
C ALA A 728 18.91 8.32 -26.95
N ASP A 729 19.88 8.31 -27.87
CA ASP A 729 21.24 8.81 -27.62
C ASP A 729 21.25 10.32 -27.36
N GLN A 730 20.52 11.09 -28.17
CA GLN A 730 20.40 12.56 -28.02
C GLN A 730 19.69 12.96 -26.73
N SER A 731 18.66 12.21 -26.33
CA SER A 731 17.89 12.45 -25.11
C SER A 731 18.57 11.90 -23.85
N GLY A 732 19.69 11.19 -23.98
CA GLY A 732 20.44 10.61 -22.85
C GLY A 732 19.83 9.33 -22.26
N GLU A 733 18.86 8.72 -22.94
CA GLU A 733 18.17 7.48 -22.53
C GLU A 733 19.02 6.24 -22.82
N ARG A 734 20.09 6.05 -22.03
CA ARG A 734 21.09 4.99 -22.25
C ARG A 734 20.51 3.57 -22.26
N THR A 735 19.39 3.33 -21.60
CA THR A 735 18.70 2.03 -21.59
C THR A 735 18.05 1.73 -22.93
N ASN A 736 17.27 2.68 -23.45
CA ASN A 736 16.53 2.56 -24.71
C ASN A 736 17.48 2.54 -25.91
N TYR A 737 18.55 3.34 -25.85
CA TYR A 737 19.63 3.30 -26.84
C TYR A 737 20.30 1.92 -26.89
N LYS A 738 20.72 1.38 -25.75
CA LYS A 738 21.32 0.02 -25.69
C LYS A 738 20.36 -1.07 -26.15
N ALA A 739 19.07 -0.97 -25.81
CA ALA A 739 18.06 -1.94 -26.23
C ALA A 739 17.90 -1.94 -27.75
N SER A 740 17.70 -0.76 -28.35
CA SER A 740 17.56 -0.61 -29.82
C SER A 740 18.77 -1.14 -30.58
N LEU A 741 19.98 -0.85 -30.10
CA LEU A 741 21.22 -1.37 -30.69
C LEU A 741 21.36 -2.90 -30.55
N ARG A 742 20.85 -3.52 -29.47
CA ARG A 742 20.82 -4.98 -29.33
C ARG A 742 19.95 -5.62 -30.39
N TYR A 743 18.78 -5.06 -30.67
CA TYR A 743 17.88 -5.55 -31.72
C TYR A 743 18.50 -5.39 -33.11
N LEU A 744 19.01 -4.19 -33.45
CA LEU A 744 19.70 -3.94 -34.72
C LEU A 744 20.92 -4.85 -34.91
N SER A 745 21.71 -5.07 -33.87
CA SER A 745 22.82 -6.02 -33.89
C SER A 745 22.36 -7.46 -34.09
N GLY A 746 21.22 -7.86 -33.52
CA GLY A 746 20.58 -9.16 -33.74
C GLY A 746 20.15 -9.37 -35.19
N MET A 747 19.67 -8.31 -35.85
CA MET A 747 19.33 -8.29 -37.29
C MET A 747 20.55 -8.29 -38.21
N GLY A 748 21.76 -8.21 -37.63
CA GLY A 748 23.03 -8.26 -38.35
C GLY A 748 23.58 -6.90 -38.79
N ASP A 749 23.06 -5.79 -38.27
CA ASP A 749 23.60 -4.45 -38.53
C ASP A 749 24.98 -4.27 -37.86
N LEU A 750 26.02 -4.08 -38.68
CA LEU A 750 27.41 -4.03 -38.23
C LEU A 750 27.75 -2.76 -37.45
N GLU A 751 27.15 -1.62 -37.82
CA GLU A 751 27.36 -0.34 -37.13
C GLU A 751 26.70 -0.42 -35.75
N ALA A 752 25.50 -0.99 -35.66
CA ALA A 752 24.84 -1.19 -34.36
C ALA A 752 25.61 -2.16 -33.45
N THR A 753 26.16 -3.26 -34.01
CA THR A 753 27.05 -4.16 -33.26
C THR A 753 28.27 -3.42 -32.69
N PHE A 754 28.89 -2.55 -33.49
CA PHE A 754 30.04 -1.76 -33.08
C PHE A 754 29.68 -0.75 -31.96
N GLN A 755 28.60 0.02 -32.14
CA GLN A 755 28.15 1.00 -31.15
C GLN A 755 27.75 0.34 -29.82
N LEU A 756 27.03 -0.79 -29.90
CA LEU A 756 26.69 -1.57 -28.71
C LEU A 756 27.93 -2.08 -27.98
N ALA A 757 28.91 -2.59 -28.72
CA ALA A 757 30.17 -3.05 -28.15
C ALA A 757 30.89 -1.91 -27.41
N ALA A 758 30.98 -0.72 -28.01
CA ALA A 758 31.56 0.46 -27.36
C ALA A 758 30.82 0.87 -26.08
N CYS A 759 29.48 0.82 -26.08
CA CYS A 759 28.68 1.08 -24.88
C CYS A 759 28.96 0.09 -23.75
N LEU A 760 29.00 -1.21 -24.05
CA LEU A 760 29.18 -2.26 -23.04
C LEU A 760 30.60 -2.30 -22.47
N LEU A 761 31.62 -1.93 -23.26
CA LEU A 761 33.01 -1.83 -22.81
C LEU A 761 33.22 -0.74 -21.75
N ASN A 762 32.39 0.30 -21.77
CA ASN A 762 32.41 1.38 -20.78
C ASN A 762 31.58 1.07 -19.53
N SER A 763 31.00 -0.13 -19.41
CA SER A 763 30.23 -0.55 -18.23
C SER A 763 31.12 -0.90 -17.04
N MET A 764 30.62 -0.67 -15.82
CA MET A 764 31.27 -1.09 -14.58
C MET A 764 31.10 -2.60 -14.31
N ASP A 765 30.12 -3.26 -14.96
CA ASP A 765 29.91 -4.71 -14.85
C ASP A 765 30.95 -5.47 -15.70
N ILE A 766 31.67 -6.40 -15.05
CA ILE A 766 32.68 -7.26 -15.68
C ILE A 766 32.05 -8.13 -16.78
N ARG A 767 30.83 -8.63 -16.58
CA ARG A 767 30.12 -9.48 -17.55
C ARG A 767 29.70 -8.69 -18.79
N GLU A 768 29.22 -7.45 -18.62
CA GLU A 768 28.88 -6.58 -19.74
C GLU A 768 30.13 -6.22 -20.56
N ARG A 769 31.25 -5.92 -19.89
CA ARG A 769 32.52 -5.65 -20.59
C ARG A 769 33.01 -6.85 -21.39
N GLN A 770 32.87 -8.07 -20.87
CA GLN A 770 33.21 -9.28 -21.61
C GLN A 770 32.34 -9.44 -22.86
N SER A 771 31.02 -9.30 -22.73
CA SER A 771 30.09 -9.30 -23.87
C SER A 771 30.41 -8.20 -24.88
N GLY A 772 30.82 -7.01 -24.41
CA GLY A 772 31.27 -5.91 -25.26
C GLY A 772 32.53 -6.26 -26.05
N MET A 773 33.51 -6.92 -25.45
CA MET A 773 34.71 -7.40 -26.16
C MET A 773 34.36 -8.45 -27.23
N ASP A 774 33.45 -9.38 -26.92
CA ASP A 774 33.03 -10.42 -27.85
C ASP A 774 32.31 -9.82 -29.09
N LEU A 775 31.42 -8.85 -28.86
CA LEU A 775 30.76 -8.09 -29.92
C LEU A 775 31.74 -7.26 -30.75
N MET A 776 32.71 -6.60 -30.11
CA MET A 776 33.76 -5.83 -30.79
C MET A 776 34.59 -6.72 -31.74
N GLN A 777 34.97 -7.91 -31.27
CA GLN A 777 35.68 -8.91 -32.09
C GLN A 777 34.82 -9.42 -33.24
N SER A 778 33.53 -9.66 -32.99
CA SER A 778 32.57 -10.08 -34.02
C SER A 778 32.43 -9.02 -35.12
N ALA A 779 32.24 -7.74 -34.75
CA ALA A 779 32.17 -6.63 -35.69
C ALA A 779 33.44 -6.50 -36.54
N ALA A 780 34.63 -6.61 -35.92
CA ALA A 780 35.91 -6.57 -36.63
C ALA A 780 36.08 -7.75 -37.60
N ARG A 781 35.72 -8.98 -37.19
CA ARG A 781 35.76 -10.16 -38.06
C ARG A 781 34.83 -10.02 -39.28
N LYS A 782 33.67 -9.38 -39.09
CA LYS A 782 32.71 -9.08 -40.16
C LYS A 782 33.08 -7.85 -40.99
N GLY A 783 34.23 -7.22 -40.72
CA GLY A 783 34.81 -6.18 -41.57
C GLY A 783 34.49 -4.74 -41.16
N HIS A 784 34.00 -4.48 -39.95
CA HIS A 784 33.76 -3.12 -39.49
C HIS A 784 35.08 -2.34 -39.33
N PRO A 785 35.25 -1.18 -40.00
CA PRO A 785 36.56 -0.50 -40.11
C PRO A 785 37.10 0.00 -38.77
N GLU A 786 36.28 0.68 -37.96
CA GLU A 786 36.73 1.23 -36.67
C GLU A 786 36.95 0.16 -35.60
N ALA A 787 36.09 -0.88 -35.51
CA ALA A 787 36.31 -2.05 -34.66
C ALA A 787 37.65 -2.74 -34.96
N THR A 788 37.98 -2.93 -36.25
CA THR A 788 39.25 -3.54 -36.69
C THR A 788 40.46 -2.70 -36.29
N LYS A 789 40.33 -1.38 -36.32
CA LYS A 789 41.37 -0.43 -35.94
C LYS A 789 41.59 -0.39 -34.43
N LEU A 790 40.52 -0.46 -33.63
CA LEU A 790 40.57 -0.46 -32.18
C LEU A 790 41.17 -1.75 -31.60
N LEU A 791 40.92 -2.91 -32.19
CA LEU A 791 41.51 -4.19 -31.76
C LEU A 791 42.95 -4.45 -32.24
N LYS A 792 43.47 -3.60 -33.14
CA LYS A 792 44.87 -3.63 -33.60
C LYS A 792 45.81 -2.74 -32.78
N LYS A 793 45.25 -1.87 -31.92
CA LYS A 793 45.98 -1.13 -30.90
C LYS A 793 45.94 -1.91 -29.59
#